data_AF-A0A2S6NKR2-F1
#
_entry.id   AF-A0A2S6NKR2-F1
#
_cell.length_a   1.000
_cell.length_b   1.000
_cell.length_c   1.000
_cell.angle_alpha   90.00
_cell.angle_beta   90.00
_cell.angle_gamma   90.00
#
_symmetry.space_group_name_H-M   'P 1'
#
loop_
_entity.id
_entity.type
_entity.pdbx_description
1 polymer ?
#
loop_
_entity_poly.entity_id
_entity_poly.type
_entity_poly.pdbx_seq_one_letter_code
_entity_poly.pdbx_strand_id
1 'polypeptide(L)'
;MQSRRTQFEAALFVLALVLALVGGFAIREEWVANTFFFAAWCAALLLLFSLALRLPLHLRGRSAPLATAGVIVAAVGVALLANIALYRHDVFFDLTETGSFTPPPELQTVADSLDRDVSLTYFYNGQDGDALQAKNTLASLARRAPHLRVRLLDLDNEPVAARNYGVRIYNTAVIEAEGRRTQVDNSTDLRDMAFGIERVLKQQTSVVCFVTGHGEPYGAPGQHAHLSHTETLEGPVAVLEAPPTGINRLTMAIEAIGYSDRAVALPAVSDIPADCAVVADLGPRSTYSPDEVRTLKNYLVRGGRLLLMYDPEFPVAPDLQSLLGDGGLEVGSGMVLDPVNHSGTDEDKVAVPYYPPHPITDEVALTVFPGPRPIALLRKIPGIEATALASSSQQSYVRPIAAPTAFASTQPAAPPEPKVAEGHGQQALAVALQGNWPGGEQKPFRLVLVGSASFATNAFFPYASNGDLAVSMIRWLADDRAAQTETRHVQHGRGPAHASPDATHVLPDRNPAAALGDRVRRRNVAAAPMNGSAVRFVGIAGAFVMIALIGAISLTGRWPTGEVISPAPEHQGILTAPADQVARIQASIGGKDVVFQHRPEGGWLVNGVETEKALSAHVDAALRMLNVTNPPRILKPGDYTAAQEAEFGLDPPRLLVSVVAKTGKTSSAAFGETTPAQNAQYVRVIGQPNIYLVSHYVGVEWELAIDMAQRLVPAGVSDRNAAQRPGALLLPMSMATIAAVEIVENGTLTRFERDPEGDWFHHVGQHTHGPGGMPAHKADPRLAPPLAAEFTALERTSIEAVVAQHPDPDMLAKFGLEHPPSILLLYTRDSSRSVARVEFGKPTPDGLGRYARVRETDTVVMVPSDTAAHIENLLQLAGTRS
;
A
#
# COMPACT_ATOMS: atom_id res chain seq x y z
N MET A 1 65.85 -21.94 2.59
CA MET A 1 64.86 -20.85 2.76
C MET A 1 63.80 -20.83 1.66
N GLN A 2 64.12 -21.17 0.41
CA GLN A 2 63.17 -21.13 -0.72
C GLN A 2 62.02 -22.15 -0.59
N SER A 3 62.28 -23.38 -0.09
CA SER A 3 61.22 -24.39 0.07
C SER A 3 60.22 -24.10 1.20
N ARG A 4 60.66 -23.51 2.32
CA ARG A 4 59.75 -23.08 3.40
C ARG A 4 58.82 -21.93 2.97
N ARG A 5 59.21 -21.15 1.96
CA ARG A 5 58.42 -20.01 1.45
C ARG A 5 57.40 -20.41 0.38
N THR A 6 57.72 -21.38 -0.48
CA THR A 6 56.72 -21.98 -1.39
C THR A 6 55.69 -22.81 -0.62
N GLN A 7 56.09 -23.44 0.50
CA GLN A 7 55.16 -24.10 1.42
C GLN A 7 54.19 -23.11 2.10
N PHE A 8 54.64 -21.89 2.43
CA PHE A 8 53.78 -20.86 3.01
C PHE A 8 52.71 -20.35 2.03
N GLU A 9 53.06 -20.19 0.75
CA GLU A 9 52.10 -19.77 -0.29
C GLU A 9 51.13 -20.87 -0.67
N ALA A 10 51.61 -22.12 -0.76
CA ALA A 10 50.73 -23.27 -0.91
C ALA A 10 49.77 -23.38 0.28
N ALA A 11 50.23 -23.10 1.50
CA ALA A 11 49.38 -23.07 2.69
C ALA A 11 48.35 -21.92 2.63
N LEU A 12 48.72 -20.73 2.17
CA LEU A 12 47.78 -19.61 1.98
C LEU A 12 46.72 -19.91 0.92
N PHE A 13 47.11 -20.54 -0.19
CA PHE A 13 46.19 -20.94 -1.25
C PHE A 13 45.20 -22.00 -0.75
N VAL A 14 45.70 -23.04 -0.06
CA VAL A 14 44.86 -24.08 0.54
C VAL A 14 43.95 -23.48 1.62
N LEU A 15 44.45 -22.57 2.45
CA LEU A 15 43.66 -21.89 3.47
C LEU A 15 42.52 -21.07 2.85
N ALA A 16 42.79 -20.29 1.80
CA ALA A 16 41.77 -19.53 1.08
C ALA A 16 40.69 -20.44 0.49
N LEU A 17 41.11 -21.56 -0.12
CA LEU A 17 40.20 -22.53 -0.72
C LEU A 17 39.31 -23.22 0.33
N VAL A 18 39.90 -23.60 1.47
CA VAL A 18 39.16 -24.23 2.58
C VAL A 18 38.20 -23.25 3.23
N LEU A 19 38.60 -22.00 3.47
CA LEU A 19 37.71 -20.98 4.04
C LEU A 19 36.54 -20.65 3.10
N ALA A 20 36.77 -20.61 1.78
CA ALA A 20 35.72 -20.41 0.79
C ALA A 20 34.76 -21.63 0.71
N LEU A 21 35.29 -22.86 0.75
CA LEU A 21 34.49 -24.08 0.80
C LEU A 21 33.67 -24.17 2.09
N VAL A 22 34.24 -23.81 3.24
CA VAL A 22 33.52 -23.78 4.51
C VAL A 22 32.45 -22.69 4.50
N GLY A 23 32.73 -21.49 3.98
CA GLY A 23 31.71 -20.45 3.80
C GLY A 23 30.57 -20.87 2.85
N GLY A 24 30.87 -21.66 1.81
CA GLY A 24 29.87 -22.15 0.86
C GLY A 24 29.07 -23.38 1.32
N PHE A 25 29.57 -24.17 2.27
CA PHE A 25 28.91 -25.40 2.73
C PHE A 25 28.42 -25.34 4.20
N ALA A 26 28.90 -24.38 5.00
CA ALA A 26 28.62 -24.32 6.43
C ALA A 26 27.69 -23.15 6.82
N ILE A 27 26.45 -23.54 7.16
CA ILE A 27 25.60 -23.00 8.26
C ILE A 27 24.59 -21.90 7.90
N ARG A 28 23.38 -22.09 8.46
CA ARG A 28 22.12 -21.33 8.35
C ARG A 28 22.14 -19.87 8.86
N GLU A 29 23.29 -19.32 9.26
CA GLU A 29 23.39 -17.95 9.79
C GLU A 29 24.37 -17.09 8.98
N GLU A 30 23.86 -16.02 8.34
CA GLU A 30 24.56 -15.17 7.37
C GLU A 30 25.89 -14.56 7.88
N TRP A 31 25.97 -14.19 9.16
CA TRP A 31 27.16 -13.51 9.71
C TRP A 31 28.40 -14.41 9.75
N VAL A 32 28.20 -15.73 9.92
CA VAL A 32 29.29 -16.72 9.95
C VAL A 32 29.85 -16.93 8.55
N ALA A 33 28.97 -17.12 7.56
CA ALA A 33 29.36 -17.28 6.16
C ALA A 33 30.13 -16.05 5.64
N ASN A 34 29.64 -14.84 5.92
CA ASN A 34 30.30 -13.59 5.54
C ASN A 34 31.70 -13.45 6.16
N THR A 35 31.88 -13.89 7.41
CA THR A 35 33.18 -13.87 8.09
C THR A 35 34.19 -14.80 7.39
N PHE A 36 33.76 -15.99 6.98
CA PHE A 36 34.62 -16.94 6.27
C PHE A 36 34.96 -16.51 4.84
N PHE A 37 34.00 -15.96 4.09
CA PHE A 37 34.26 -15.38 2.77
C PHE A 37 35.23 -14.20 2.84
N PHE A 38 35.09 -13.34 3.85
CA PHE A 38 36.02 -12.23 4.06
C PHE A 38 37.45 -12.70 4.37
N ALA A 39 37.60 -13.72 5.22
CA ALA A 39 38.90 -14.31 5.53
C ALA A 39 39.55 -14.96 4.30
N ALA A 40 38.76 -15.62 3.45
CA ALA A 40 39.22 -16.18 2.18
C ALA A 40 39.71 -15.09 1.21
N TRP A 41 38.99 -13.97 1.10
CA TRP A 41 39.41 -12.82 0.29
C TRP A 41 40.70 -12.18 0.79
N CYS A 42 40.85 -12.00 2.10
CA CYS A 42 42.10 -11.49 2.68
C CYS A 42 43.29 -12.41 2.39
N ALA A 43 43.10 -13.73 2.52
CA ALA A 43 44.13 -14.71 2.19
C ALA A 43 44.50 -14.69 0.69
N ALA A 44 43.51 -14.55 -0.20
CA ALA A 44 43.72 -14.43 -1.65
C ALA A 44 44.46 -13.15 -2.02
N LEU A 45 44.11 -12.00 -1.42
CA LEU A 45 44.81 -10.73 -1.65
C LEU A 45 46.25 -10.76 -1.12
N LEU A 46 46.49 -11.38 0.03
CA LEU A 46 47.84 -11.58 0.56
C LEU A 46 48.66 -12.52 -0.33
N LEU A 47 48.04 -13.57 -0.88
CA LEU A 47 48.66 -14.45 -1.86
C LEU A 47 49.04 -13.66 -3.11
N LEU A 48 48.11 -12.91 -3.71
CA LEU A 48 48.35 -12.07 -4.90
C LEU A 48 49.42 -11.01 -4.63
N PHE A 49 49.42 -10.38 -3.47
CA PHE A 49 50.46 -9.42 -3.06
C PHE A 49 51.83 -10.10 -2.91
N SER A 50 51.88 -11.30 -2.32
CA SER A 50 53.11 -12.08 -2.20
C SER A 50 53.65 -12.52 -3.56
N LEU A 51 52.76 -12.86 -4.50
CA LEU A 51 53.09 -13.25 -5.87
C LEU A 51 53.53 -12.03 -6.70
N ALA A 52 52.90 -10.87 -6.50
CA ALA A 52 53.27 -9.61 -7.12
C ALA A 52 54.66 -9.13 -6.69
N LEU A 53 55.02 -9.33 -5.41
CA LEU A 53 56.39 -9.08 -4.90
C LEU A 53 57.43 -10.02 -5.52
N ARG A 54 57.02 -11.14 -6.14
CA ARG A 54 57.88 -12.09 -6.85
C ARG A 54 57.99 -11.86 -8.35
N LEU A 55 57.16 -11.01 -8.96
CA LEU A 55 57.41 -10.61 -10.35
C LEU A 55 58.82 -10.00 -10.39
N PRO A 56 59.76 -10.58 -11.16
CA PRO A 56 61.12 -10.09 -11.19
C PRO A 56 61.15 -8.82 -12.05
N LEU A 57 60.71 -7.69 -11.49
CA LEU A 57 60.98 -6.37 -12.05
C LEU A 57 62.44 -5.95 -11.78
N HIS A 58 63.37 -6.92 -11.75
CA HIS A 58 64.80 -6.67 -11.76
C HIS A 58 65.27 -6.62 -13.22
N LEU A 59 64.84 -5.59 -13.94
CA LEU A 59 65.49 -5.21 -15.20
C LEU A 59 66.89 -4.69 -14.83
N ARG A 60 67.92 -5.53 -14.95
CA ARG A 60 69.29 -5.16 -14.59
C ARG A 60 69.85 -4.25 -15.70
N GLY A 61 69.84 -2.93 -15.48
CA GLY A 61 70.35 -1.91 -16.41
C GLY A 61 69.91 -0.48 -16.05
N ARG A 62 70.49 0.54 -16.70
CA ARG A 62 70.18 1.97 -16.47
C ARG A 62 68.69 2.36 -16.67
N SER A 63 67.88 1.50 -17.28
CA SER A 63 66.44 1.67 -17.54
C SER A 63 65.51 1.08 -16.48
N ALA A 64 66.03 0.39 -15.46
CA ALA A 64 65.24 -0.20 -14.38
C ALA A 64 64.25 0.77 -13.68
N PRO A 65 64.66 1.99 -13.26
CA PRO A 65 63.73 2.90 -12.60
C PRO A 65 62.63 3.42 -13.54
N LEU A 66 62.89 3.52 -14.85
CA LEU A 66 61.90 3.93 -15.84
C LEU A 66 60.85 2.84 -16.07
N ALA A 67 61.25 1.57 -16.10
CA ALA A 67 60.31 0.46 -16.23
C ALA A 67 59.43 0.31 -14.98
N THR A 68 60.00 0.44 -13.78
CA THR A 68 59.23 0.43 -12.53
C THR A 68 58.27 1.61 -12.45
N ALA A 69 58.71 2.81 -12.85
CA ALA A 69 57.83 3.98 -12.95
C ALA A 69 56.70 3.74 -13.97
N GLY A 70 57.00 3.12 -15.11
CA GLY A 70 55.99 2.73 -16.11
C GLY A 70 54.93 1.78 -15.57
N VAL A 71 55.33 0.76 -14.79
CA VAL A 71 54.38 -0.16 -14.13
C VAL A 71 53.53 0.57 -13.09
N ILE A 72 54.12 1.46 -12.29
CA ILE A 72 53.37 2.26 -11.31
C ILE A 72 52.36 3.17 -12.02
N VAL A 73 52.79 3.88 -13.08
CA VAL A 73 51.90 4.74 -13.87
C VAL A 73 50.80 3.94 -14.54
N ALA A 74 51.09 2.75 -15.09
CA ALA A 74 50.09 1.87 -15.66
C ALA A 74 49.10 1.37 -14.61
N ALA A 75 49.57 0.96 -13.42
CA ALA A 75 48.71 0.51 -12.32
C ALA A 75 47.82 1.63 -11.80
N VAL A 76 48.37 2.84 -11.61
CA VAL A 76 47.60 4.04 -11.25
C VAL A 76 46.62 4.42 -12.36
N GLY A 77 47.03 4.32 -13.63
CA GLY A 77 46.17 4.56 -14.78
C GLY A 77 45.00 3.59 -14.85
N VAL A 78 45.24 2.29 -14.65
CA VAL A 78 44.18 1.28 -14.58
C VAL A 78 43.27 1.53 -13.39
N ALA A 79 43.81 1.83 -12.20
CA ALA A 79 43.00 2.15 -11.03
C ALA A 79 42.15 3.40 -11.24
N LEU A 80 42.71 4.44 -11.88
CA LEU A 80 41.99 5.67 -12.21
C LEU A 80 40.90 5.41 -13.27
N LEU A 81 41.20 4.63 -14.32
CA LEU A 81 40.22 4.26 -15.35
C LEU A 81 39.10 3.39 -14.78
N ALA A 82 39.42 2.43 -13.91
CA ALA A 82 38.42 1.64 -13.19
C ALA A 82 37.56 2.52 -12.29
N ASN A 83 38.17 3.46 -11.57
CA ASN A 83 37.44 4.40 -10.71
C ASN A 83 36.58 5.37 -11.52
N ILE A 84 37.05 5.83 -12.69
CA ILE A 84 36.26 6.65 -13.63
C ILE A 84 35.12 5.82 -14.22
N ALA A 85 35.35 4.55 -14.58
CA ALA A 85 34.31 3.66 -15.09
C ALA A 85 33.24 3.41 -14.02
N LEU A 86 33.62 3.16 -12.77
CA LEU A 86 32.72 3.02 -11.63
C LEU A 86 31.96 4.33 -11.31
N TYR A 87 32.62 5.48 -11.43
CA TYR A 87 32.00 6.79 -11.17
C TYR A 87 31.07 7.25 -12.31
N ARG A 88 31.36 6.87 -13.56
CA ARG A 88 30.54 7.23 -14.73
C ARG A 88 29.45 6.23 -15.07
N HIS A 89 29.63 4.97 -14.67
CA HIS A 89 28.65 3.92 -14.84
C HIS A 89 28.21 3.45 -13.46
N ASP A 90 27.05 3.92 -13.01
CA ASP A 90 26.34 3.47 -11.80
C ASP A 90 25.83 2.02 -12.00
N VAL A 91 26.76 1.07 -12.09
CA VAL A 91 26.42 -0.35 -12.18
C VAL A 91 26.12 -0.84 -10.77
N PHE A 92 24.84 -1.03 -10.49
CA PHE A 92 24.37 -1.61 -9.24
C PHE A 92 24.32 -3.13 -9.38
N PHE A 93 25.06 -3.84 -8.53
CA PHE A 93 24.99 -5.29 -8.43
C PHE A 93 24.13 -5.64 -7.23
N ASP A 94 22.94 -6.16 -7.49
CA ASP A 94 22.14 -6.78 -6.45
C ASP A 94 22.68 -8.19 -6.20
N LEU A 95 23.28 -8.39 -5.02
CA LEU A 95 23.86 -9.67 -4.60
C LEU A 95 22.90 -10.47 -3.72
N THR A 96 21.67 -9.99 -3.53
CA THR A 96 20.65 -10.72 -2.78
C THR A 96 20.09 -11.86 -3.64
N GLU A 97 19.84 -13.02 -3.03
CA GLU A 97 19.28 -14.18 -3.72
C GLU A 97 17.91 -13.88 -4.34
N THR A 98 17.14 -13.00 -3.70
CA THR A 98 15.78 -12.61 -4.09
C THR A 98 15.72 -11.40 -5.02
N GLY A 99 16.84 -10.72 -5.29
CA GLY A 99 16.83 -9.48 -6.09
C GLY A 99 16.07 -8.34 -5.42
N SER A 100 16.09 -8.26 -4.09
CA SER A 100 15.28 -7.33 -3.29
C SER A 100 15.53 -5.84 -3.60
N PHE A 101 16.68 -5.50 -4.17
CA PHE A 101 17.04 -4.12 -4.56
C PHE A 101 16.94 -3.90 -6.08
N THR A 102 16.40 -4.87 -6.80
CA THR A 102 16.17 -4.83 -8.24
C THR A 102 14.71 -4.44 -8.49
N PRO A 103 14.42 -3.41 -9.32
CA PRO A 103 13.05 -3.06 -9.65
C PRO A 103 12.35 -4.23 -10.36
N PRO A 104 11.04 -4.45 -10.15
CA PRO A 104 10.34 -5.54 -10.82
C PRO A 104 10.27 -5.31 -12.34
N PRO A 105 10.18 -6.38 -13.16
CA PRO A 105 10.21 -6.29 -14.62
C PRO A 105 9.17 -5.33 -15.20
N GLU A 106 7.99 -5.26 -14.60
CA GLU A 106 6.89 -4.38 -15.00
C GLU A 106 7.29 -2.91 -14.86
N LEU A 107 7.87 -2.53 -13.71
CA LEU A 107 8.32 -1.16 -13.48
C LEU A 107 9.53 -0.81 -14.35
N GLN A 108 10.45 -1.75 -14.59
CA GLN A 108 11.58 -1.52 -15.50
C GLN A 108 11.09 -1.27 -16.93
N THR A 109 10.21 -2.14 -17.44
CA THR A 109 9.67 -2.04 -18.80
C THR A 109 8.89 -0.74 -19.00
N VAL A 110 8.08 -0.35 -18.01
CA VAL A 110 7.35 0.93 -18.05
C VAL A 110 8.32 2.10 -18.04
N ALA A 111 9.33 2.10 -17.16
CA ALA A 111 10.30 3.19 -17.06
C ALA A 111 11.17 3.34 -18.34
N ASP A 112 11.59 2.23 -18.94
CA ASP A 112 12.42 2.21 -20.16
C ASP A 112 11.63 2.63 -21.41
N SER A 113 10.31 2.42 -21.41
CA SER A 113 9.42 2.78 -22.53
C SER A 113 8.88 4.22 -22.46
N LEU A 114 9.22 4.99 -21.41
CA LEU A 114 8.77 6.38 -21.26
C LEU A 114 9.37 7.27 -22.36
N ASP A 115 8.49 7.88 -23.15
CA ASP A 115 8.81 8.88 -24.18
C ASP A 115 8.57 10.32 -23.73
N ARG A 116 8.09 10.50 -22.50
CA ARG A 116 7.67 11.78 -21.93
C ARG A 116 7.87 11.79 -20.42
N ASP A 117 7.99 12.98 -19.85
CA ASP A 117 8.28 13.15 -18.43
C ASP A 117 7.11 12.73 -17.53
N VAL A 118 7.38 11.82 -16.59
CA VAL A 118 6.47 11.37 -15.54
C VAL A 118 7.07 11.73 -14.17
N SER A 119 6.26 12.32 -13.29
CA SER A 119 6.64 12.64 -11.92
C SER A 119 5.99 11.65 -10.96
N LEU A 120 6.80 10.90 -10.21
CA LEU A 120 6.37 9.97 -9.16
C LEU A 120 6.80 10.54 -7.80
N THR A 121 5.84 10.97 -6.99
CA THR A 121 6.07 11.41 -5.61
C THR A 121 5.60 10.33 -4.65
N TYR A 122 6.53 9.65 -3.98
CA TYR A 122 6.23 8.59 -3.03
C TYR A 122 6.35 9.10 -1.58
N PHE A 123 5.22 9.09 -0.89
CA PHE A 123 5.09 9.40 0.53
C PHE A 123 5.21 8.12 1.35
N TYR A 124 6.41 7.82 1.82
CA TYR A 124 6.74 6.56 2.50
C TYR A 124 6.62 6.67 4.02
N ASN A 125 6.34 5.54 4.67
CA ASN A 125 6.48 5.40 6.12
C ASN A 125 7.94 5.13 6.50
N GLY A 126 8.57 6.04 7.25
CA GLY A 126 9.96 5.90 7.66
C GLY A 126 10.23 4.79 8.69
N GLN A 127 9.19 4.18 9.27
CA GLN A 127 9.30 3.05 10.21
C GLN A 127 9.05 1.68 9.54
N ASP A 128 8.66 1.67 8.27
CA ASP A 128 8.32 0.46 7.52
C ASP A 128 9.53 0.02 6.66
N GLY A 129 10.01 -1.21 6.91
CA GLY A 129 11.14 -1.78 6.20
C GLY A 129 10.90 -1.94 4.69
N ASP A 130 9.69 -2.36 4.31
CA ASP A 130 9.33 -2.58 2.91
C ASP A 130 9.20 -1.25 2.16
N ALA A 131 8.63 -0.24 2.82
CA ALA A 131 8.55 1.11 2.27
C ALA A 131 9.95 1.74 2.07
N LEU A 132 10.87 1.52 3.01
CA LEU A 132 12.27 1.96 2.88
C LEU A 132 12.99 1.21 1.74
N GLN A 133 12.70 -0.07 1.54
CA GLN A 133 13.21 -0.84 0.41
C GLN A 133 12.66 -0.29 -0.91
N ALA A 134 11.34 -0.11 -1.03
CA ALA A 134 10.68 0.48 -2.20
C ALA A 134 11.29 1.86 -2.53
N LYS A 135 11.45 2.72 -1.53
CA LYS A 135 12.14 4.02 -1.63
C LYS A 135 13.54 3.89 -2.25
N ASN A 136 14.37 2.96 -1.75
CA ASN A 136 15.73 2.78 -2.23
C ASN A 136 15.77 2.28 -3.68
N THR A 137 14.87 1.36 -4.04
CA THR A 137 14.73 0.84 -5.40
C THR A 137 14.24 1.91 -6.37
N LEU A 138 13.26 2.74 -5.99
CA LEU A 138 12.82 3.90 -6.78
C LEU A 138 13.95 4.93 -6.96
N ALA A 139 14.72 5.21 -5.91
CA ALA A 139 15.88 6.10 -5.99
C ALA A 139 16.94 5.59 -6.98
N SER A 140 17.14 4.27 -7.07
CA SER A 140 18.08 3.65 -7.99
C SER A 140 17.57 3.66 -9.44
N LEU A 141 16.25 3.46 -9.64
CA LEU A 141 15.60 3.51 -10.95
C LEU A 141 15.62 4.93 -11.53
N ALA A 142 15.32 5.94 -10.72
CA ALA A 142 15.27 7.35 -11.13
C ALA A 142 16.59 7.86 -11.73
N ARG A 143 17.73 7.28 -11.32
CA ARG A 143 19.06 7.63 -11.88
C ARG A 143 19.26 7.11 -13.30
N ARG A 144 18.55 6.05 -13.70
CA ARG A 144 18.70 5.34 -14.98
C ARG A 144 17.60 5.69 -15.99
N ALA A 145 16.43 6.11 -15.52
CA ALA A 145 15.29 6.47 -16.36
C ALA A 145 15.17 8.01 -16.52
N PRO A 146 15.64 8.60 -17.64
CA PRO A 146 15.73 10.07 -17.79
C PRO A 146 14.37 10.78 -17.78
N HIS A 147 13.31 10.07 -18.15
CA HIS A 147 11.94 10.59 -18.19
C HIS A 147 11.15 10.31 -16.91
N LEU A 148 11.72 9.61 -15.92
CA LEU A 148 11.05 9.33 -14.64
C LEU A 148 11.66 10.19 -13.53
N ARG A 149 10.92 11.21 -13.09
CA ARG A 149 11.31 12.07 -11.96
C ARG A 149 10.72 11.52 -10.68
N VAL A 150 11.56 11.01 -9.78
CA VAL A 150 11.12 10.47 -8.49
C VAL A 150 11.38 11.47 -7.36
N ARG A 151 10.36 11.73 -6.54
CA ARG A 151 10.44 12.49 -5.28
C ARG A 151 10.08 11.56 -4.13
N LEU A 152 10.98 11.40 -3.17
CA LEU A 152 10.80 10.50 -2.04
C LEU A 152 10.63 11.36 -0.80
N LEU A 153 9.43 11.38 -0.24
CA LEU A 153 9.06 12.22 0.90
C LEU A 153 8.64 11.31 2.06
N ASP A 154 9.19 11.56 3.24
CA ASP A 154 8.71 10.90 4.45
C ASP A 154 7.41 11.60 4.89
N LEU A 155 6.32 10.85 5.00
CA LEU A 155 5.00 11.42 5.28
C LEU A 155 4.99 12.25 6.58
N ASP A 156 5.76 11.83 7.59
CA ASP A 156 5.80 12.50 8.89
C ASP A 156 6.79 13.66 8.93
N ASN A 157 7.85 13.66 8.12
CA ASN A 157 8.81 14.77 8.12
C ASN A 157 8.38 15.90 7.17
N GLU A 158 7.55 15.61 6.17
CA GLU A 158 7.13 16.54 5.11
C GLU A 158 5.60 16.81 5.13
N PRO A 159 5.01 17.21 6.26
CA PRO A 159 3.56 17.24 6.42
C PRO A 159 2.88 18.32 5.57
N VAL A 160 3.58 19.44 5.28
CA VAL A 160 3.07 20.47 4.37
C VAL A 160 2.98 19.95 2.94
N ALA A 161 4.00 19.23 2.48
CA ALA A 161 3.97 18.60 1.16
C ALA A 161 2.82 17.59 1.08
N ALA A 162 2.69 16.71 2.08
CA ALA A 162 1.61 15.72 2.14
C ALA A 162 0.22 16.39 2.06
N ARG A 163 -0.03 17.44 2.85
CA ARG A 163 -1.28 18.20 2.84
C ARG A 163 -1.55 18.87 1.49
N ASN A 164 -0.55 19.46 0.85
CA ASN A 164 -0.70 20.08 -0.48
C ASN A 164 -1.05 19.06 -1.55
N TYR A 165 -0.50 17.84 -1.45
CA TYR A 165 -0.89 16.74 -2.33
C TYR A 165 -2.23 16.11 -1.91
N GLY A 166 -2.75 16.35 -0.71
CA GLY A 166 -3.93 15.68 -0.18
C GLY A 166 -3.68 14.23 0.24
N VAL A 167 -2.42 13.88 0.53
CA VAL A 167 -2.01 12.53 0.96
C VAL A 167 -2.12 12.42 2.47
N ARG A 168 -2.92 11.46 2.93
CA ARG A 168 -3.14 11.14 4.35
C ARG A 168 -2.84 9.68 4.66
N ILE A 169 -2.50 8.87 3.66
CA ILE A 169 -2.24 7.43 3.83
C ILE A 169 -0.74 7.22 3.63
N TYR A 170 -0.14 6.39 4.49
CA TYR A 170 1.27 5.99 4.32
C TYR A 170 1.46 5.20 3.03
N ASN A 171 2.71 5.15 2.55
CA ASN A 171 3.10 4.37 1.38
C ASN A 171 2.27 4.73 0.14
N THR A 172 1.98 6.03 -0.03
CA THR A 172 1.18 6.55 -1.13
C THR A 172 2.06 7.08 -2.25
N ALA A 173 1.86 6.60 -3.48
CA ALA A 173 2.51 7.13 -4.67
C ALA A 173 1.55 8.03 -5.44
N VAL A 174 1.92 9.32 -5.59
CA VAL A 174 1.24 10.27 -6.47
C VAL A 174 2.00 10.34 -7.78
N ILE A 175 1.33 10.02 -8.88
CA ILE A 175 1.94 9.91 -10.21
C ILE A 175 1.28 10.92 -11.13
N GLU A 176 2.09 11.78 -11.74
CA GLU A 176 1.64 12.92 -12.55
C GLU A 176 2.32 12.93 -13.92
N ALA A 177 1.53 13.11 -14.98
CA ALA A 177 2.01 13.26 -16.35
C ALA A 177 1.05 14.13 -17.17
N GLU A 178 1.56 15.11 -17.92
CA GLU A 178 0.76 15.95 -18.84
C GLU A 178 -0.50 16.58 -18.21
N GLY A 179 -0.43 17.01 -16.94
CA GLY A 179 -1.58 17.60 -16.22
C GLY A 179 -2.60 16.60 -15.70
N ARG A 180 -2.37 15.30 -15.90
CA ARG A 180 -3.15 14.21 -15.30
C ARG A 180 -2.44 13.71 -14.05
N ARG A 181 -3.22 13.23 -13.09
CA ARG A 181 -2.75 12.70 -11.80
C ARG A 181 -3.46 11.39 -11.48
N THR A 182 -2.70 10.41 -11.03
CA THR A 182 -3.23 9.19 -10.40
C THR A 182 -2.56 8.98 -9.05
N GLN A 183 -3.23 8.25 -8.18
CA GLN A 183 -2.74 7.95 -6.83
C GLN A 183 -2.86 6.46 -6.57
N VAL A 184 -1.83 5.89 -5.96
CA VAL A 184 -1.76 4.51 -5.49
C VAL A 184 -1.56 4.59 -3.99
N ASP A 185 -2.58 4.20 -3.23
CA ASP A 185 -2.60 4.34 -1.77
C ASP A 185 -2.10 3.06 -1.10
N ASN A 186 -1.35 3.21 0.01
CA ASN A 186 -0.92 2.11 0.88
C ASN A 186 -0.23 0.95 0.14
N SER A 187 0.69 1.24 -0.78
CA SER A 187 1.44 0.20 -1.50
C SER A 187 2.95 0.34 -1.33
N THR A 188 3.58 -0.78 -0.96
CA THR A 188 5.02 -0.99 -1.01
C THR A 188 5.43 -1.81 -2.23
N ASP A 189 4.47 -2.36 -2.98
CA ASP A 189 4.71 -3.10 -4.22
C ASP A 189 4.94 -2.13 -5.38
N LEU A 190 6.14 -2.19 -5.93
CA LEU A 190 6.55 -1.36 -7.05
C LEU A 190 5.79 -1.67 -8.35
N ARG A 191 5.13 -2.83 -8.46
CA ARG A 191 4.25 -3.18 -9.59
C ARG A 191 3.00 -2.31 -9.61
N ASP A 192 2.41 -2.00 -8.46
CA ASP A 192 1.25 -1.11 -8.39
C ASP A 192 1.60 0.30 -8.87
N MET A 193 2.82 0.75 -8.58
CA MET A 193 3.33 2.03 -9.07
C MET A 193 3.54 2.00 -10.59
N ALA A 194 3.99 0.88 -11.16
CA ALA A 194 4.08 0.70 -12.60
C ALA A 194 2.70 0.82 -13.27
N PHE A 195 1.68 0.15 -12.72
CA PHE A 195 0.30 0.28 -13.20
C PHE A 195 -0.24 1.70 -13.06
N GLY A 196 0.10 2.40 -11.97
CA GLY A 196 -0.20 3.82 -11.79
C GLY A 196 0.41 4.72 -12.88
N ILE A 197 1.63 4.41 -13.34
CA ILE A 197 2.29 5.08 -14.46
C ILE A 197 1.57 4.77 -15.78
N GLU A 198 1.25 3.51 -16.07
CA GLU A 198 0.47 3.15 -17.26
C GLU A 198 -0.89 3.90 -17.30
N ARG A 199 -1.58 3.93 -16.16
CA ARG A 199 -2.87 4.60 -15.99
C ARG A 199 -2.76 6.11 -16.20
N VAL A 200 -1.72 6.77 -15.68
CA VAL A 200 -1.53 8.21 -15.90
C VAL A 200 -1.19 8.53 -17.36
N LEU A 201 -0.64 7.58 -18.12
CA LEU A 201 -0.21 7.81 -19.50
C LEU A 201 -1.32 7.54 -20.52
N LYS A 202 -2.29 6.67 -20.23
CA LYS A 202 -3.45 6.39 -21.11
C LYS A 202 -4.33 7.62 -21.36
N GLN A 203 -4.29 8.18 -22.57
CA GLN A 203 -5.03 9.40 -22.95
C GLN A 203 -6.55 9.20 -23.03
N GLN A 204 -7.02 7.98 -23.28
CA GLN A 204 -8.43 7.60 -23.26
C GLN A 204 -8.58 6.36 -22.38
N THR A 205 -9.51 6.40 -21.43
CA THR A 205 -9.93 5.23 -20.66
C THR A 205 -10.75 4.32 -21.57
N SER A 206 -10.15 3.23 -22.03
CA SER A 206 -10.85 2.20 -22.79
C SER A 206 -11.88 1.51 -21.90
N VAL A 207 -13.10 1.38 -22.38
CA VAL A 207 -14.21 0.79 -21.60
C VAL A 207 -14.35 -0.70 -21.91
N VAL A 208 -14.30 -1.54 -20.87
CA VAL A 208 -14.65 -2.95 -20.93
C VAL A 208 -16.14 -3.10 -20.59
N CYS A 209 -16.94 -3.49 -21.58
CA CYS A 209 -18.37 -3.65 -21.44
C CYS A 209 -18.69 -5.10 -21.08
N PHE A 210 -19.08 -5.34 -19.82
CA PHE A 210 -19.49 -6.67 -19.36
C PHE A 210 -20.94 -6.92 -19.74
N VAL A 211 -21.19 -8.04 -20.42
CA VAL A 211 -22.54 -8.46 -20.80
C VAL A 211 -23.33 -8.86 -19.57
N THR A 212 -24.60 -8.46 -19.54
CA THR A 212 -25.57 -8.88 -18.54
C THR A 212 -26.90 -9.28 -19.18
N GLY A 213 -27.72 -10.04 -18.44
CA GLY A 213 -29.08 -10.40 -18.82
C GLY A 213 -29.33 -11.90 -18.87
N HIS A 214 -28.28 -12.73 -18.80
CA HIS A 214 -28.37 -14.18 -18.89
C HIS A 214 -27.83 -14.92 -17.67
N GLY A 215 -27.53 -14.23 -16.56
CA GLY A 215 -27.09 -14.83 -15.29
C GLY A 215 -25.59 -14.76 -15.04
N GLU A 216 -24.92 -13.83 -15.72
CA GLU A 216 -23.51 -13.49 -15.58
C GLU A 216 -23.20 -12.97 -14.15
N PRO A 217 -21.97 -13.16 -13.64
CA PRO A 217 -21.60 -12.73 -12.29
C PRO A 217 -21.44 -11.21 -12.17
N TYR A 218 -21.26 -10.49 -13.28
CA TYR A 218 -21.09 -9.04 -13.24
C TYR A 218 -22.35 -8.31 -12.75
N GLY A 219 -22.23 -7.52 -11.68
CA GLY A 219 -23.32 -6.69 -11.16
C GLY A 219 -24.48 -7.47 -10.53
N ALA A 220 -24.32 -8.77 -10.24
CA ALA A 220 -25.37 -9.59 -9.64
C ALA A 220 -25.68 -9.15 -8.18
N PRO A 221 -26.96 -9.10 -7.75
CA PRO A 221 -27.33 -8.73 -6.38
C PRO A 221 -26.65 -9.63 -5.34
N GLY A 222 -26.05 -9.02 -4.31
CA GLY A 222 -25.29 -9.73 -3.28
C GLY A 222 -23.84 -10.08 -3.66
N GLN A 223 -23.36 -9.66 -4.84
CA GLN A 223 -21.98 -9.83 -5.29
C GLN A 223 -21.14 -8.54 -5.16
N HIS A 224 -21.21 -7.89 -4.00
CA HIS A 224 -20.31 -6.78 -3.65
C HIS A 224 -19.10 -7.31 -2.88
N ALA A 225 -17.94 -6.71 -3.11
CA ALA A 225 -16.76 -6.97 -2.31
C ALA A 225 -16.71 -6.00 -1.14
N HIS A 226 -16.35 -6.49 0.05
CA HIS A 226 -16.08 -5.68 1.22
C HIS A 226 -14.68 -6.00 1.75
N LEU A 227 -14.01 -5.00 2.31
CA LEU A 227 -12.72 -5.18 2.94
C LEU A 227 -12.97 -5.52 4.41
N SER A 228 -12.67 -6.76 4.80
CA SER A 228 -12.64 -7.18 6.20
C SER A 228 -11.21 -7.06 6.75
N HIS A 229 -11.06 -7.09 8.06
CA HIS A 229 -9.74 -7.12 8.70
C HIS A 229 -9.58 -8.46 9.40
N THR A 230 -8.46 -9.14 9.15
CA THR A 230 -8.06 -10.30 9.95
C THR A 230 -6.91 -9.88 10.87
N GLU A 231 -7.09 -10.12 12.17
CA GLU A 231 -6.01 -10.02 13.15
C GLU A 231 -5.02 -11.15 12.90
N THR A 232 -3.81 -10.81 12.47
CA THR A 232 -2.69 -11.76 12.34
C THR A 232 -1.66 -11.50 13.45
N LEU A 233 -0.75 -12.45 13.67
CA LEU A 233 0.37 -12.29 14.62
C LEU A 233 1.31 -11.12 14.25
N GLU A 234 1.22 -10.61 13.01
CA GLU A 234 2.00 -9.49 12.48
C GLU A 234 1.20 -8.17 12.40
N GLY A 235 -0.08 -8.18 12.81
CA GLY A 235 -0.98 -7.02 12.81
C GLY A 235 -2.25 -7.23 11.97
N PRO A 236 -3.13 -6.21 11.89
CA PRO A 236 -4.35 -6.26 11.10
C PRO A 236 -4.02 -6.20 9.60
N VAL A 237 -4.44 -7.20 8.84
CA VAL A 237 -4.33 -7.22 7.36
C VAL A 237 -5.72 -7.00 6.77
N ALA A 238 -5.84 -6.04 5.85
CA ALA A 238 -7.08 -5.85 5.10
C ALA A 238 -7.24 -6.99 4.08
N VAL A 239 -8.34 -7.74 4.16
CA VAL A 239 -8.66 -8.84 3.26
C VAL A 239 -9.88 -8.45 2.44
N LEU A 240 -9.75 -8.48 1.11
CA LEU A 240 -10.89 -8.34 0.20
C LEU A 240 -11.75 -9.61 0.27
N GLU A 241 -12.86 -9.53 1.00
CA GLU A 241 -13.92 -10.52 0.99
C GLU A 241 -14.84 -10.23 -0.19
N ALA A 242 -14.78 -11.10 -1.20
CA ALA A 242 -15.64 -11.03 -2.37
C ALA A 242 -16.29 -12.41 -2.60
N PRO A 243 -17.57 -12.48 -2.99
CA PRO A 243 -18.25 -13.75 -3.19
C PRO A 243 -17.50 -14.63 -4.19
N PRO A 244 -17.28 -15.93 -3.90
CA PRO A 244 -16.40 -16.79 -4.69
C PRO A 244 -16.73 -16.82 -6.19
N THR A 245 -18.02 -16.72 -6.54
CA THR A 245 -18.54 -16.75 -7.93
C THR A 245 -18.50 -15.40 -8.64
N GLY A 246 -18.24 -14.30 -7.93
CA GLY A 246 -18.15 -12.96 -8.52
C GLY A 246 -16.85 -12.73 -9.28
N ILE A 247 -16.75 -11.59 -9.96
CA ILE A 247 -15.56 -11.20 -10.75
C ILE A 247 -14.92 -9.89 -10.26
N ASN A 248 -15.19 -9.48 -9.02
CA ASN A 248 -14.71 -8.21 -8.45
C ASN A 248 -13.17 -8.08 -8.52
N ARG A 249 -12.42 -9.17 -8.33
CA ARG A 249 -10.96 -9.16 -8.45
C ARG A 249 -10.49 -8.86 -9.88
N LEU A 250 -11.20 -9.38 -10.88
CA LEU A 250 -10.92 -9.07 -12.29
C LEU A 250 -11.21 -7.59 -12.60
N THR A 251 -12.37 -7.06 -12.15
CA THR A 251 -12.72 -5.66 -12.39
C THR A 251 -11.72 -4.71 -11.73
N MET A 252 -11.35 -4.97 -10.47
CA MET A 252 -10.30 -4.22 -9.76
C MET A 252 -8.95 -4.28 -10.48
N ALA A 253 -8.56 -5.45 -11.00
CA ALA A 253 -7.30 -5.61 -11.72
C ALA A 253 -7.27 -4.81 -13.03
N ILE A 254 -8.36 -4.79 -13.80
CA ILE A 254 -8.43 -4.00 -15.04
C ILE A 254 -8.54 -2.50 -14.77
N GLU A 255 -9.20 -2.11 -13.67
CA GLU A 255 -9.26 -0.72 -13.19
C GLU A 255 -7.88 -0.20 -12.78
N ALA A 256 -7.10 -1.03 -12.07
CA ALA A 256 -5.74 -0.71 -11.64
C ALA A 256 -4.83 -0.33 -12.82
N ILE A 257 -4.99 -1.00 -13.97
CA ILE A 257 -4.22 -0.75 -15.21
C ILE A 257 -4.92 0.24 -16.16
N GLY A 258 -5.94 0.97 -15.69
CA GLY A 258 -6.55 2.09 -16.39
C GLY A 258 -7.59 1.72 -17.45
N TYR A 259 -8.31 0.62 -17.28
CA TYR A 259 -9.60 0.40 -17.94
C TYR A 259 -10.74 0.88 -17.03
N SER A 260 -11.88 1.22 -17.62
CA SER A 260 -13.13 1.37 -16.87
C SER A 260 -14.11 0.29 -17.30
N ASP A 261 -15.02 -0.12 -16.44
CA ASP A 261 -16.01 -1.14 -16.73
C ASP A 261 -17.44 -0.58 -16.74
N ARG A 262 -18.33 -1.21 -17.50
CA ARG A 262 -19.78 -0.98 -17.40
C ARG A 262 -20.58 -2.21 -17.81
N ALA A 263 -21.82 -2.30 -17.34
CA ALA A 263 -22.79 -3.29 -17.82
C ALA A 263 -23.32 -2.95 -19.22
N VAL A 264 -23.48 -3.95 -20.08
CA VAL A 264 -24.30 -3.90 -21.29
C VAL A 264 -25.31 -5.03 -21.22
N ALA A 265 -26.57 -4.70 -20.96
CA ALA A 265 -27.65 -5.67 -20.99
C ALA A 265 -27.96 -6.06 -22.44
N LEU A 266 -27.45 -7.21 -22.89
CA LEU A 266 -27.60 -7.67 -24.28
C LEU A 266 -29.08 -7.75 -24.73
N PRO A 267 -30.04 -8.18 -23.89
CA PRO A 267 -31.46 -8.18 -24.26
C PRO A 267 -32.07 -6.80 -24.48
N ALA A 268 -31.43 -5.75 -23.95
CA ALA A 268 -31.94 -4.38 -23.98
C ALA A 268 -31.37 -3.53 -25.11
N VAL A 269 -30.39 -4.03 -25.86
CA VAL A 269 -29.69 -3.29 -26.91
C VAL A 269 -29.87 -3.94 -28.28
N SER A 270 -30.07 -3.12 -29.30
CA SER A 270 -30.09 -3.57 -30.70
C SER A 270 -28.70 -3.56 -31.34
N ASP A 271 -27.74 -2.88 -30.70
CA ASP A 271 -26.36 -2.88 -31.11
C ASP A 271 -25.42 -2.64 -29.91
N ILE A 272 -24.20 -3.18 -29.97
CA ILE A 272 -23.18 -2.93 -28.94
C ILE A 272 -22.69 -1.48 -29.06
N PRO A 273 -22.64 -0.70 -27.94
CA PRO A 273 -22.15 0.67 -27.96
C PRO A 273 -20.75 0.81 -28.56
N ALA A 274 -20.56 1.81 -29.42
CA ALA A 274 -19.32 2.01 -30.17
C ALA A 274 -18.11 2.42 -29.30
N ASP A 275 -18.37 2.86 -28.07
CA ASP A 275 -17.37 3.23 -27.06
C ASP A 275 -16.93 2.04 -26.19
N CYS A 276 -17.48 0.83 -26.40
CA CYS A 276 -16.96 -0.40 -25.84
C CYS A 276 -15.67 -0.81 -26.58
N ALA A 277 -14.53 -0.71 -25.91
CA ALA A 277 -13.25 -1.15 -26.46
C ALA A 277 -13.15 -2.68 -26.47
N VAL A 278 -13.71 -3.33 -25.45
CA VAL A 278 -13.84 -4.79 -25.33
C VAL A 278 -15.23 -5.10 -24.82
N VAL A 279 -15.87 -6.13 -25.37
CA VAL A 279 -17.09 -6.73 -24.81
C VAL A 279 -16.73 -8.05 -24.17
N ALA A 280 -17.10 -8.23 -22.91
CA ALA A 280 -16.78 -9.41 -22.12
C ALA A 280 -18.06 -10.09 -21.63
N ASP A 281 -18.31 -11.29 -22.14
CA ASP A 281 -19.46 -12.12 -21.80
C ASP A 281 -18.98 -13.34 -21.02
N LEU A 282 -19.15 -13.27 -19.70
CA LEU A 282 -18.50 -14.17 -18.76
C LEU A 282 -19.55 -14.97 -18.00
N GLY A 283 -19.58 -16.28 -18.22
CA GLY A 283 -20.42 -17.22 -17.48
C GLY A 283 -21.93 -17.03 -17.62
N PRO A 284 -22.49 -16.79 -18.82
CA PRO A 284 -23.94 -16.76 -19.02
C PRO A 284 -24.57 -18.10 -18.64
N ARG A 285 -25.81 -18.08 -18.16
CA ARG A 285 -26.55 -19.26 -17.65
C ARG A 285 -27.78 -19.63 -18.48
N SER A 286 -28.21 -18.78 -19.41
CA SER A 286 -29.41 -18.99 -20.22
C SER A 286 -29.19 -18.64 -21.69
N THR A 287 -29.88 -19.32 -22.61
CA THR A 287 -29.68 -19.19 -24.06
C THR A 287 -29.93 -17.78 -24.59
N TYR A 288 -29.14 -17.37 -25.60
CA TYR A 288 -29.43 -16.17 -26.40
C TYR A 288 -30.57 -16.38 -27.38
N SER A 289 -31.33 -15.31 -27.59
CA SER A 289 -32.30 -15.15 -28.66
C SER A 289 -31.60 -14.94 -30.01
N PRO A 290 -32.28 -15.22 -31.14
CA PRO A 290 -31.71 -15.01 -32.47
C PRO A 290 -31.31 -13.55 -32.76
N ASP A 291 -31.99 -12.58 -32.14
CA ASP A 291 -31.67 -11.15 -32.32
C ASP A 291 -30.38 -10.78 -31.56
N GLU A 292 -30.17 -11.31 -30.35
CA GLU A 292 -28.93 -11.11 -29.59
C GLU A 292 -27.71 -11.74 -30.30
N VAL A 293 -27.87 -12.96 -30.85
CA VAL A 293 -26.82 -13.59 -31.68
C VAL A 293 -26.50 -12.71 -32.91
N ARG A 294 -27.51 -12.07 -33.50
CA ARG A 294 -27.31 -11.13 -34.62
C ARG A 294 -26.55 -9.88 -34.18
N THR A 295 -26.82 -9.36 -32.97
CA THR A 295 -26.08 -8.24 -32.38
C THR A 295 -24.60 -8.59 -32.21
N LEU A 296 -24.28 -9.75 -31.64
CA LEU A 296 -22.90 -10.23 -31.51
C LEU A 296 -22.21 -10.42 -32.88
N LYS A 297 -22.94 -10.98 -33.85
CA LYS A 297 -22.45 -11.12 -35.23
C LYS A 297 -22.08 -9.76 -35.82
N ASN A 298 -22.98 -8.78 -35.78
CA ASN A 298 -22.76 -7.44 -36.32
C ASN A 298 -21.55 -6.76 -35.68
N TYR A 299 -21.35 -6.95 -34.37
CA TYR A 299 -20.18 -6.46 -33.67
C TYR A 299 -18.88 -7.07 -34.18
N LEU A 300 -18.82 -8.39 -34.40
CA LEU A 300 -17.65 -9.07 -34.99
C LEU A 300 -17.39 -8.61 -36.44
N VAL A 301 -18.44 -8.46 -37.26
CA VAL A 301 -18.34 -7.99 -38.66
C VAL A 301 -17.68 -6.61 -38.77
N ARG A 302 -17.88 -5.73 -37.78
CA ARG A 302 -17.29 -4.39 -37.72
C ARG A 302 -15.90 -4.34 -37.07
N GLY A 303 -15.27 -5.50 -36.87
CA GLY A 303 -13.96 -5.59 -36.22
C GLY A 303 -14.03 -5.41 -34.71
N GLY A 304 -15.11 -5.87 -34.07
CA GLY A 304 -15.26 -5.87 -32.61
C GLY A 304 -14.20 -6.70 -31.88
N ARG A 305 -14.10 -6.47 -30.57
CA ARG A 305 -13.23 -7.18 -29.64
C ARG A 305 -14.08 -7.89 -28.60
N LEU A 306 -14.08 -9.22 -28.61
CA LEU A 306 -15.02 -10.02 -27.84
C LEU A 306 -14.28 -11.06 -26.99
N LEU A 307 -14.60 -11.12 -25.70
CA LEU A 307 -14.16 -12.14 -24.76
C LEU A 307 -15.38 -12.96 -24.35
N LEU A 308 -15.36 -14.25 -24.64
CA LEU A 308 -16.42 -15.20 -24.31
C LEU A 308 -15.88 -16.24 -23.34
N MET A 309 -16.55 -16.42 -22.20
CA MET A 309 -16.22 -17.49 -21.26
C MET A 309 -17.49 -18.30 -20.96
N TYR A 310 -17.56 -19.51 -21.48
CA TYR A 310 -18.75 -20.34 -21.41
C TYR A 310 -18.52 -21.56 -20.53
N ASP A 311 -19.16 -21.55 -19.37
CA ASP A 311 -19.20 -22.72 -18.50
C ASP A 311 -19.98 -23.87 -19.16
N PRO A 312 -19.76 -25.13 -18.75
CA PRO A 312 -20.49 -26.28 -19.27
C PRO A 312 -22.01 -26.23 -19.05
N GLU A 313 -22.49 -25.55 -18.00
CA GLU A 313 -23.92 -25.40 -17.72
C GLU A 313 -24.62 -24.46 -18.70
N PHE A 314 -23.89 -23.63 -19.44
CA PHE A 314 -24.46 -22.73 -20.43
C PHE A 314 -24.98 -23.51 -21.66
N PRO A 315 -26.29 -23.43 -21.96
CA PRO A 315 -26.84 -24.04 -23.15
C PRO A 315 -26.47 -23.23 -24.40
N VAL A 316 -25.58 -23.76 -25.24
CA VAL A 316 -25.20 -23.14 -26.51
C VAL A 316 -26.30 -23.43 -27.55
N ALA A 317 -27.08 -22.41 -27.89
CA ALA A 317 -28.14 -22.52 -28.89
C ALA A 317 -27.57 -22.74 -30.32
N PRO A 318 -28.30 -23.40 -31.23
CA PRO A 318 -27.84 -23.66 -32.60
C PRO A 318 -27.39 -22.42 -33.37
N ASP A 319 -28.06 -21.28 -33.18
CA ASP A 319 -27.70 -20.03 -33.85
C ASP A 319 -26.35 -19.48 -33.39
N LEU A 320 -26.07 -19.55 -32.08
CA LEU A 320 -24.77 -19.17 -31.52
C LEU A 320 -23.67 -20.14 -31.98
N GLN A 321 -23.96 -21.44 -32.00
CA GLN A 321 -23.03 -22.45 -32.53
C GLN A 321 -22.72 -22.22 -34.01
N SER A 322 -23.71 -21.82 -34.80
CA SER A 322 -23.54 -21.44 -36.21
C SER A 322 -22.62 -20.22 -36.35
N LEU A 323 -22.84 -19.17 -35.55
CA LEU A 323 -21.99 -17.97 -35.53
C LEU A 323 -20.52 -18.30 -35.20
N LEU A 324 -20.26 -19.15 -34.19
CA LEU A 324 -18.89 -19.57 -33.85
C LEU A 324 -18.28 -20.46 -34.94
N GLY A 325 -19.11 -21.27 -35.62
CA GLY A 325 -18.72 -22.09 -36.76
C GLY A 325 -18.30 -21.27 -37.99
N ASP A 326 -18.87 -20.08 -38.21
CA ASP A 326 -18.42 -19.12 -39.24
C ASP A 326 -16.96 -18.69 -39.00
N GLY A 327 -16.54 -18.61 -37.72
CA GLY A 327 -15.16 -18.35 -37.29
C GLY A 327 -14.27 -19.60 -37.22
N GLY A 328 -14.81 -20.80 -37.48
CA GLY A 328 -14.08 -22.07 -37.44
C GLY A 328 -14.04 -22.77 -36.08
N LEU A 329 -14.88 -22.37 -35.12
CA LEU A 329 -14.93 -22.93 -33.77
C LEU A 329 -16.20 -23.76 -33.51
N GLU A 330 -16.07 -24.83 -32.74
CA GLU A 330 -17.19 -25.57 -32.14
C GLU A 330 -17.07 -25.60 -30.63
N VAL A 331 -18.17 -25.34 -29.92
CA VAL A 331 -18.23 -25.38 -28.46
C VAL A 331 -18.86 -26.70 -28.05
N GLY A 332 -18.02 -27.64 -27.63
CA GLY A 332 -18.48 -28.98 -27.26
C GLY A 332 -19.32 -28.95 -25.99
N SER A 333 -20.21 -29.94 -25.86
CA SER A 333 -20.99 -30.18 -24.64
C SER A 333 -20.23 -31.07 -23.67
N GLY A 334 -20.35 -30.81 -22.37
CA GLY A 334 -19.74 -31.62 -21.32
C GLY A 334 -18.56 -30.94 -20.65
N MET A 335 -17.97 -31.66 -19.70
CA MET A 335 -16.85 -31.21 -18.87
C MET A 335 -15.60 -32.01 -19.23
N VAL A 336 -14.49 -31.33 -19.46
CA VAL A 336 -13.18 -31.93 -19.65
C VAL A 336 -12.64 -32.35 -18.28
N LEU A 337 -12.18 -33.60 -18.18
CA LEU A 337 -11.42 -34.10 -17.05
C LEU A 337 -10.01 -34.45 -17.51
N ASP A 338 -9.02 -34.15 -16.68
CA ASP A 338 -7.62 -34.43 -16.96
C ASP A 338 -6.98 -35.23 -15.82
N PRO A 339 -6.81 -36.56 -15.98
CA PRO A 339 -6.18 -37.41 -14.97
C PRO A 339 -4.71 -37.09 -14.68
N VAL A 340 -4.02 -36.37 -15.57
CA VAL A 340 -2.57 -36.12 -15.47
C VAL A 340 -2.28 -34.71 -15.00
N ASN A 341 -2.87 -33.72 -15.67
CA ASN A 341 -2.65 -32.32 -15.38
C ASN A 341 -3.88 -31.73 -14.71
N HIS A 342 -4.03 -31.97 -13.41
CA HIS A 342 -5.10 -31.38 -12.60
C HIS A 342 -4.57 -30.83 -11.28
N SER A 343 -5.39 -29.98 -10.64
CA SER A 343 -5.08 -29.38 -9.36
C SER A 343 -5.64 -30.22 -8.20
N GLY A 344 -4.75 -30.60 -7.27
CA GLY A 344 -5.14 -31.39 -6.09
C GLY A 344 -5.52 -32.83 -6.47
N THR A 345 -6.71 -33.27 -6.07
CA THR A 345 -7.27 -34.60 -6.40
C THR A 345 -8.43 -34.53 -7.40
N ASP A 346 -8.73 -33.33 -7.91
CA ASP A 346 -9.95 -33.06 -8.66
C ASP A 346 -9.63 -32.99 -10.15
N GLU A 347 -9.89 -34.08 -10.90
CA GLU A 347 -9.58 -34.18 -12.34
C GLU A 347 -10.32 -33.13 -13.19
N ASP A 348 -11.40 -32.54 -12.69
CA ASP A 348 -12.15 -31.47 -13.37
C ASP A 348 -11.52 -30.07 -13.18
N LYS A 349 -10.49 -29.93 -12.33
CA LYS A 349 -9.68 -28.71 -12.21
C LYS A 349 -8.43 -28.81 -13.07
N VAL A 350 -8.62 -28.74 -14.39
CA VAL A 350 -7.55 -28.96 -15.38
C VAL A 350 -6.46 -27.89 -15.23
N ALA A 351 -5.23 -28.33 -14.99
CA ALA A 351 -4.06 -27.49 -14.85
C ALA A 351 -3.30 -27.41 -16.17
N VAL A 352 -2.91 -26.22 -16.60
CA VAL A 352 -2.20 -25.99 -17.87
C VAL A 352 -0.81 -25.41 -17.58
N PRO A 353 0.25 -26.23 -17.66
CA PRO A 353 1.62 -25.79 -17.40
C PRO A 353 2.38 -25.35 -18.67
N TYR A 354 1.82 -25.52 -19.86
CA TYR A 354 2.48 -25.21 -21.13
C TYR A 354 1.54 -24.47 -22.08
N TYR A 355 2.03 -23.38 -22.64
CA TYR A 355 1.29 -22.52 -23.56
C TYR A 355 1.99 -22.43 -24.90
N PRO A 356 1.25 -22.49 -26.02
CA PRO A 356 1.79 -22.07 -27.31
C PRO A 356 2.20 -20.58 -27.25
N PRO A 357 3.22 -20.16 -28.04
CA PRO A 357 3.61 -18.76 -28.10
C PRO A 357 2.46 -17.87 -28.55
N HIS A 358 2.10 -16.89 -27.75
CA HIS A 358 1.07 -15.90 -28.06
C HIS A 358 1.22 -14.70 -27.10
N PRO A 359 0.99 -13.45 -27.54
CA PRO A 359 1.09 -12.27 -26.66
C PRO A 359 0.21 -12.30 -25.40
N ILE A 360 -0.78 -13.20 -25.34
CA ILE A 360 -1.65 -13.39 -24.17
C ILE A 360 -0.97 -14.29 -23.11
N THR A 361 -0.10 -15.20 -23.55
CA THR A 361 0.46 -16.29 -22.73
C THR A 361 1.96 -16.18 -22.51
N ASP A 362 2.63 -15.14 -23.04
CA ASP A 362 4.09 -14.96 -22.95
C ASP A 362 4.62 -14.90 -21.50
N GLU A 363 3.83 -14.36 -20.57
CA GLU A 363 4.18 -14.22 -19.14
C GLU A 363 3.41 -15.20 -18.23
N VAL A 364 2.68 -16.16 -18.81
CA VAL A 364 1.80 -17.07 -18.05
C VAL A 364 2.53 -18.37 -17.75
N ALA A 365 2.69 -18.69 -16.46
CA ALA A 365 3.42 -19.88 -16.02
C ALA A 365 2.52 -21.12 -15.85
N LEU A 366 1.46 -21.03 -15.03
CA LEU A 366 0.53 -22.11 -14.74
C LEU A 366 -0.87 -21.54 -14.56
N THR A 367 -1.89 -22.14 -15.16
CA THR A 367 -3.30 -21.78 -14.94
C THR A 367 -4.11 -23.01 -14.61
N VAL A 368 -5.23 -22.80 -13.91
CA VAL A 368 -6.15 -23.87 -13.55
C VAL A 368 -7.55 -23.47 -13.99
N PHE A 369 -8.13 -24.29 -14.86
CA PHE A 369 -9.49 -24.14 -15.38
C PHE A 369 -10.42 -25.10 -14.63
N PRO A 370 -11.31 -24.60 -13.76
CA PRO A 370 -12.29 -25.44 -13.07
C PRO A 370 -13.44 -25.80 -14.00
N GLY A 371 -13.74 -27.09 -14.11
CA GLY A 371 -14.81 -27.66 -14.91
C GLY A 371 -14.91 -27.13 -16.34
N PRO A 372 -13.84 -27.09 -17.15
CA PRO A 372 -13.92 -26.47 -18.46
C PRO A 372 -14.65 -27.37 -19.46
N ARG A 373 -15.32 -26.78 -20.45
CA ARG A 373 -15.86 -27.49 -21.63
C ARG A 373 -14.86 -27.47 -22.79
N PRO A 374 -14.88 -28.46 -23.68
CA PRO A 374 -13.95 -28.53 -24.81
C PRO A 374 -14.33 -27.54 -25.92
N ILE A 375 -13.31 -26.96 -26.57
CA ILE A 375 -13.45 -26.16 -27.79
C ILE A 375 -12.75 -26.92 -28.93
N ALA A 376 -13.44 -27.13 -30.04
CA ALA A 376 -12.86 -27.76 -31.22
C ALA A 376 -12.58 -26.73 -32.32
N LEU A 377 -11.41 -26.82 -32.94
CA LEU A 377 -11.06 -26.07 -34.15
C LEU A 377 -11.45 -26.91 -35.36
N LEU A 378 -12.52 -26.52 -36.06
CA LEU A 378 -13.11 -27.33 -37.12
C LEU A 378 -12.30 -27.31 -38.41
N ARG A 379 -11.90 -26.11 -38.84
CA ARG A 379 -11.22 -25.87 -40.11
C ARG A 379 -10.52 -24.52 -40.09
N LYS A 380 -9.46 -24.39 -40.89
CA LYS A 380 -8.82 -23.11 -41.15
C LYS A 380 -9.72 -22.25 -42.05
N ILE A 381 -10.12 -21.08 -41.58
CA ILE A 381 -10.87 -20.10 -42.36
C ILE A 381 -9.87 -19.11 -43.00
N PRO A 382 -9.89 -18.91 -44.34
CA PRO A 382 -9.01 -17.92 -44.97
C PRO A 382 -9.23 -16.51 -44.40
N GLY A 383 -8.13 -15.83 -44.02
CA GLY A 383 -8.18 -14.50 -43.43
C GLY A 383 -8.45 -14.46 -41.93
N ILE A 384 -8.63 -15.61 -41.28
CA ILE A 384 -8.72 -15.75 -39.82
C ILE A 384 -7.60 -16.68 -39.34
N GLU A 385 -6.83 -16.20 -38.38
CA GLU A 385 -5.90 -17.00 -37.61
C GLU A 385 -6.57 -17.51 -36.34
N ALA A 386 -6.43 -18.80 -36.06
CA ALA A 386 -6.97 -19.45 -34.87
C ALA A 386 -5.83 -20.10 -34.10
N THR A 387 -5.65 -19.71 -32.84
CA THR A 387 -4.56 -20.16 -31.97
C THR A 387 -5.15 -20.72 -30.68
N ALA A 388 -4.88 -22.00 -30.38
CA ALA A 388 -5.19 -22.56 -29.08
C ALA A 388 -4.27 -21.90 -28.03
N LEU A 389 -4.85 -21.25 -27.03
CA LEU A 389 -4.11 -20.60 -25.95
C LEU A 389 -3.79 -21.58 -24.83
N ALA A 390 -4.75 -22.43 -24.46
CA ALA A 390 -4.62 -23.39 -23.39
C ALA A 390 -5.26 -24.72 -23.80
N SER A 391 -4.58 -25.83 -23.50
CA SER A 391 -5.02 -27.17 -23.86
C SER A 391 -4.76 -28.16 -22.73
N SER A 392 -5.63 -29.14 -22.58
CA SER A 392 -5.50 -30.23 -21.62
C SER A 392 -4.43 -31.25 -22.07
N SER A 393 -4.15 -32.25 -21.24
CA SER A 393 -3.24 -33.35 -21.54
C SER A 393 -3.81 -34.31 -22.60
N GLN A 394 -2.95 -35.15 -23.17
CA GLN A 394 -3.36 -36.19 -24.12
C GLN A 394 -4.24 -37.28 -23.49
N GLN A 395 -4.28 -37.37 -22.15
CA GLN A 395 -5.08 -38.37 -21.43
C GLN A 395 -6.45 -37.83 -21.00
N SER A 396 -6.74 -36.57 -21.27
CA SER A 396 -8.03 -35.97 -20.95
C SER A 396 -9.17 -36.64 -21.71
N TYR A 397 -10.36 -36.57 -21.13
CA TYR A 397 -11.60 -37.05 -21.75
C TYR A 397 -12.75 -36.13 -21.35
N VAL A 398 -13.86 -36.22 -22.09
CA VAL A 398 -15.03 -35.36 -21.85
C VAL A 398 -16.14 -36.18 -21.20
N ARG A 399 -16.59 -35.74 -20.02
CA ARG A 399 -17.76 -36.28 -19.34
C ARG A 399 -19.00 -35.48 -19.75
N PRO A 400 -20.02 -36.12 -20.35
CA PRO A 400 -21.29 -35.47 -20.61
C PRO A 400 -21.93 -34.94 -19.32
N ILE A 401 -22.48 -33.73 -19.36
CA ILE A 401 -23.32 -33.19 -18.29
C ILE A 401 -24.77 -33.39 -18.72
N ALA A 402 -25.61 -33.90 -17.82
CA ALA A 402 -27.03 -34.05 -18.10
C ALA A 402 -27.63 -32.67 -18.38
N ALA A 403 -28.31 -32.50 -19.52
CA ALA A 403 -29.10 -31.30 -19.78
C ALA A 403 -30.12 -31.13 -18.64
N PRO A 404 -30.31 -29.91 -18.10
CA PRO A 404 -31.32 -29.68 -17.07
C PRO A 404 -32.71 -29.95 -17.69
N THR A 405 -33.23 -31.16 -17.50
CA THR A 405 -34.60 -31.50 -17.84
C THR A 405 -35.52 -30.89 -16.80
N ALA A 406 -36.52 -30.15 -17.27
CA ALA A 406 -37.61 -29.65 -16.43
C ALA A 406 -38.22 -30.80 -15.61
N PHE A 407 -38.22 -30.65 -14.29
CA PHE A 407 -38.95 -31.43 -13.29
C PHE A 407 -39.36 -32.86 -13.72
N ALA A 408 -38.41 -33.80 -13.69
CA ALA A 408 -38.74 -35.21 -13.62
C ALA A 408 -38.81 -35.65 -12.15
N SER A 409 -40.01 -36.10 -11.76
CA SER A 409 -40.40 -36.63 -10.48
C SER A 409 -39.42 -37.62 -9.85
N THR A 410 -39.27 -37.49 -8.53
CA THR A 410 -38.50 -38.34 -7.61
C THR A 410 -38.72 -39.84 -7.80
N GLN A 411 -37.68 -40.53 -8.26
CA GLN A 411 -37.45 -41.95 -7.96
C GLN A 411 -35.93 -42.18 -7.86
N PRO A 412 -35.40 -42.81 -6.78
CA PRO A 412 -33.97 -43.09 -6.68
C PRO A 412 -33.63 -44.25 -7.61
N ALA A 413 -33.06 -43.94 -8.77
CA ALA A 413 -32.37 -44.93 -9.59
C ALA A 413 -30.97 -45.17 -9.00
N ALA A 414 -30.55 -46.43 -8.97
CA ALA A 414 -29.20 -46.85 -8.56
C ALA A 414 -28.10 -46.06 -9.31
N PRO A 415 -26.90 -45.88 -8.72
CA PRO A 415 -25.83 -45.13 -9.37
C PRO A 415 -25.52 -45.78 -10.73
N PRO A 416 -25.65 -45.07 -11.85
CA PRO A 416 -25.15 -45.60 -13.11
C PRO A 416 -23.63 -45.68 -13.00
N GLU A 417 -23.06 -46.87 -13.23
CA GLU A 417 -21.63 -46.99 -13.50
C GLU A 417 -21.25 -46.02 -14.63
N PRO A 418 -20.17 -45.23 -14.50
CA PRO A 418 -19.79 -44.29 -15.53
C PRO A 418 -19.33 -45.07 -16.76
N LYS A 419 -20.20 -45.17 -17.77
CA LYS A 419 -19.76 -45.40 -19.14
C LYS A 419 -18.96 -44.18 -19.57
N VAL A 420 -17.64 -44.28 -19.45
CA VAL A 420 -16.67 -43.35 -20.04
C VAL A 420 -17.04 -43.19 -21.51
N ALA A 421 -17.36 -41.96 -21.92
CA ALA A 421 -17.54 -41.65 -23.33
C ALA A 421 -16.20 -41.91 -24.05
N GLU A 422 -16.25 -42.72 -25.10
CA GLU A 422 -15.09 -43.14 -25.87
C GLU A 422 -14.37 -41.92 -26.48
N GLY A 423 -13.13 -41.66 -26.02
CA GLY A 423 -12.22 -40.70 -26.62
C GLY A 423 -11.33 -40.00 -25.60
N HIS A 424 -10.15 -40.58 -25.33
CA HIS A 424 -9.07 -39.82 -24.71
C HIS A 424 -8.39 -38.95 -25.77
N GLY A 425 -8.05 -37.72 -25.43
CA GLY A 425 -7.30 -36.82 -26.29
C GLY A 425 -7.24 -35.41 -25.73
N GLN A 426 -6.21 -34.68 -26.14
CA GLN A 426 -6.06 -33.28 -25.80
C GLN A 426 -7.26 -32.45 -26.26
N GLN A 427 -7.81 -31.65 -25.34
CA GLN A 427 -8.93 -30.73 -25.57
C GLN A 427 -8.42 -29.29 -25.49
N ALA A 428 -8.79 -28.42 -26.44
CA ALA A 428 -8.53 -27.00 -26.27
C ALA A 428 -9.52 -26.42 -25.26
N LEU A 429 -9.00 -25.64 -24.31
CA LEU A 429 -9.75 -25.01 -23.22
C LEU A 429 -9.94 -23.51 -23.46
N ALA A 430 -9.00 -22.89 -24.18
CA ALA A 430 -9.07 -21.49 -24.60
C ALA A 430 -8.51 -21.32 -26.01
N VAL A 431 -9.15 -20.49 -26.84
CA VAL A 431 -8.76 -20.24 -28.24
C VAL A 431 -8.89 -18.74 -28.55
N ALA A 432 -7.87 -18.17 -29.19
CA ALA A 432 -7.91 -16.82 -29.76
C ALA A 432 -8.13 -16.88 -31.27
N LEU A 433 -8.98 -15.99 -31.79
CA LEU A 433 -9.12 -15.68 -33.20
C LEU A 433 -8.71 -14.24 -33.47
N GLN A 434 -8.01 -14.01 -34.57
CA GLN A 434 -7.77 -12.67 -35.11
C GLN A 434 -7.84 -12.68 -36.64
N GLY A 435 -8.23 -11.57 -37.25
CA GLY A 435 -8.24 -11.40 -38.69
C GLY A 435 -9.48 -10.68 -39.19
N ASN A 436 -9.85 -10.88 -40.45
CA ASN A 436 -11.03 -10.21 -41.04
C ASN A 436 -12.22 -11.16 -41.04
N TRP A 437 -13.32 -10.74 -40.42
CA TRP A 437 -14.53 -11.56 -40.37
C TRP A 437 -15.09 -11.76 -41.79
N PRO A 438 -15.64 -12.94 -42.15
CA PRO A 438 -16.19 -13.17 -43.48
C PRO A 438 -17.32 -12.17 -43.78
N GLY A 439 -17.14 -11.35 -44.82
CA GLY A 439 -18.08 -10.30 -45.19
C GLY A 439 -18.00 -9.01 -44.36
N GLY A 440 -16.97 -8.85 -43.52
CA GLY A 440 -16.70 -7.66 -42.71
C GLY A 440 -15.87 -6.58 -43.40
N GLU A 441 -15.77 -5.43 -42.74
CA GLU A 441 -14.92 -4.30 -43.17
C GLU A 441 -13.42 -4.63 -43.06
N GLN A 442 -12.53 -3.78 -43.60
CA GLN A 442 -11.07 -4.00 -43.54
C GLN A 442 -10.46 -3.89 -42.12
N LYS A 443 -11.27 -3.70 -41.07
CA LYS A 443 -10.81 -3.67 -39.69
C LYS A 443 -10.76 -5.10 -39.13
N PRO A 444 -9.59 -5.60 -38.70
CA PRO A 444 -9.52 -6.94 -38.14
C PRO A 444 -10.30 -7.02 -36.83
N PHE A 445 -11.01 -8.12 -36.59
CA PHE A 445 -11.66 -8.47 -35.33
C PHE A 445 -10.68 -9.25 -34.43
N ARG A 446 -11.00 -9.31 -33.14
CA ARG A 446 -10.37 -10.26 -32.21
C ARG A 446 -11.43 -10.91 -31.32
N LEU A 447 -11.30 -12.21 -31.13
CA LEU A 447 -12.16 -13.02 -30.28
C LEU A 447 -11.30 -13.89 -29.39
N VAL A 448 -11.59 -13.95 -28.10
CA VAL A 448 -11.07 -15.00 -27.21
C VAL A 448 -12.25 -15.79 -26.68
N LEU A 449 -12.22 -17.11 -26.84
CA LEU A 449 -13.22 -18.03 -26.30
C LEU A 449 -12.56 -18.96 -25.29
N VAL A 450 -13.14 -19.03 -24.09
CA VAL A 450 -12.68 -19.90 -23.00
C VAL A 450 -13.83 -20.82 -22.57
N GLY A 451 -13.52 -22.09 -22.33
CA GLY A 451 -14.49 -23.11 -21.91
C GLY A 451 -14.86 -23.09 -20.43
N SER A 452 -14.46 -22.06 -19.68
CA SER A 452 -14.80 -21.89 -18.27
C SER A 452 -14.73 -20.41 -17.94
N ALA A 453 -15.75 -19.86 -17.31
CA ALA A 453 -15.70 -18.54 -16.67
C ALA A 453 -15.16 -18.65 -15.24
N SER A 454 -15.24 -19.83 -14.63
CA SER A 454 -14.87 -20.08 -13.24
C SER A 454 -13.42 -19.71 -12.94
N PHE A 455 -12.47 -19.85 -13.88
CA PHE A 455 -11.07 -19.50 -13.65
C PHE A 455 -10.85 -17.99 -13.38
N ALA A 456 -11.73 -17.12 -13.90
CA ALA A 456 -11.67 -15.68 -13.74
C ALA A 456 -12.49 -15.17 -12.54
N THR A 457 -13.21 -16.05 -11.84
CA THR A 457 -14.00 -15.70 -10.64
C THR A 457 -13.10 -15.43 -9.44
N ASN A 458 -13.60 -14.74 -8.42
CA ASN A 458 -12.86 -14.39 -7.21
C ASN A 458 -12.21 -15.61 -6.54
N ALA A 459 -12.84 -16.79 -6.62
CA ALA A 459 -12.33 -18.05 -6.09
C ALA A 459 -11.01 -18.51 -6.74
N PHE A 460 -10.89 -18.34 -8.07
CA PHE A 460 -9.78 -18.88 -8.85
C PHE A 460 -8.88 -17.81 -9.49
N PHE A 461 -9.29 -16.55 -9.47
CA PHE A 461 -8.46 -15.42 -9.91
C PHE A 461 -7.07 -15.37 -9.26
N PRO A 462 -6.92 -15.55 -7.92
CA PRO A 462 -5.59 -15.56 -7.30
C PRO A 462 -4.84 -16.90 -7.47
N TYR A 463 -5.43 -17.88 -8.15
CA TYR A 463 -4.86 -19.22 -8.24
C TYR A 463 -3.84 -19.27 -9.39
N ALA A 464 -2.57 -19.52 -9.05
CA ALA A 464 -1.46 -19.50 -10.00
C ALA A 464 -1.47 -18.22 -10.86
N SER A 465 -1.37 -18.31 -12.19
CA SER A 465 -1.39 -17.18 -13.12
C SER A 465 -2.77 -16.93 -13.76
N ASN A 466 -3.86 -17.36 -13.13
CA ASN A 466 -5.22 -17.17 -13.68
C ASN A 466 -5.57 -15.69 -13.87
N GLY A 467 -5.26 -14.86 -12.87
CA GLY A 467 -5.44 -13.41 -12.94
C GLY A 467 -4.62 -12.79 -14.06
N ASP A 468 -3.35 -13.17 -14.18
CA ASP A 468 -2.44 -12.70 -15.24
C ASP A 468 -2.98 -13.04 -16.63
N LEU A 469 -3.46 -14.27 -16.82
CA LEU A 469 -4.05 -14.71 -18.10
C LEU A 469 -5.32 -13.92 -18.43
N ALA A 470 -6.23 -13.76 -17.47
CA ALA A 470 -7.49 -13.03 -17.68
C ALA A 470 -7.25 -11.55 -18.01
N VAL A 471 -6.32 -10.90 -17.30
CA VAL A 471 -5.92 -9.51 -17.58
C VAL A 471 -5.22 -9.39 -18.93
N SER A 472 -4.36 -10.34 -19.29
CA SER A 472 -3.66 -10.37 -20.58
C SER A 472 -4.60 -10.56 -21.76
N MET A 473 -5.66 -11.37 -21.62
CA MET A 473 -6.72 -11.49 -22.62
C MET A 473 -7.40 -10.14 -22.90
N ILE A 474 -7.76 -9.39 -21.85
CA ILE A 474 -8.39 -8.07 -21.98
C ILE A 474 -7.41 -7.06 -22.57
N ARG A 475 -6.15 -7.04 -22.12
CA ARG A 475 -5.09 -6.16 -22.67
C ARG A 475 -4.90 -6.41 -24.16
N TRP A 476 -4.79 -7.67 -24.59
CA TRP A 476 -4.62 -8.01 -26.00
C TRP A 476 -5.85 -7.67 -26.84
N LEU A 477 -7.06 -7.86 -26.31
CA LEU A 477 -8.29 -7.44 -26.99
C LEU A 477 -8.36 -5.91 -27.13
N ALA A 478 -7.95 -5.16 -26.11
CA ALA A 478 -8.00 -3.71 -26.11
C ALA A 478 -6.85 -3.02 -26.88
N ASP A 479 -5.74 -3.72 -27.15
CA ASP A 479 -4.56 -3.12 -27.79
C ASP A 479 -4.72 -2.95 -29.31
N ASP A 480 -4.81 -1.70 -29.76
CA ASP A 480 -4.84 -1.35 -31.19
C ASP A 480 -3.45 -1.39 -31.87
N ARG A 481 -2.33 -1.45 -31.12
CA ARG A 481 -0.96 -1.37 -31.68
C ARG A 481 -0.49 -2.67 -32.31
N ALA A 482 -0.89 -3.83 -31.77
CA ALA A 482 -0.53 -5.12 -32.35
C ALA A 482 -1.04 -5.32 -33.80
N ALA A 483 -2.07 -4.59 -34.25
CA ALA A 483 -2.55 -4.64 -35.64
C ALA A 483 -1.64 -3.92 -36.66
N GLN A 484 -0.71 -3.06 -36.21
CA GLN A 484 0.16 -2.26 -37.10
C GLN A 484 1.55 -2.89 -37.31
N THR A 485 1.99 -3.80 -36.44
CA THR A 485 3.35 -4.37 -36.50
C THR A 485 3.51 -5.41 -37.61
N GLU A 486 2.47 -6.18 -37.94
CA GLU A 486 2.54 -7.21 -38.99
C GLU A 486 2.60 -6.65 -40.42
N THR A 487 2.07 -5.45 -40.66
CA THR A 487 2.14 -4.83 -42.00
C THR A 487 3.54 -4.38 -42.38
N ARG A 488 4.47 -4.27 -41.42
CA ARG A 488 5.86 -3.83 -41.65
C ARG A 488 6.83 -4.98 -41.91
N HIS A 489 6.53 -6.20 -41.46
CA HIS A 489 7.47 -7.33 -41.54
C HIS A 489 7.47 -8.09 -42.87
N VAL A 490 6.51 -7.84 -43.77
CA VAL A 490 6.47 -8.49 -45.10
C VAL A 490 7.45 -7.85 -46.11
N GLN A 491 8.09 -6.74 -45.76
CA GLN A 491 8.85 -5.94 -46.73
C GLN A 491 10.35 -5.87 -46.48
N HIS A 492 11.04 -6.89 -45.97
CA HIS A 492 12.50 -7.03 -46.16
C HIS A 492 12.91 -8.51 -46.23
N GLY A 493 13.23 -8.95 -47.45
CA GLY A 493 13.70 -10.31 -47.74
C GLY A 493 15.22 -10.44 -47.82
N ARG A 494 15.68 -11.63 -47.42
CA ARG A 494 16.87 -12.39 -47.87
C ARG A 494 18.27 -11.76 -47.76
N GLY A 495 19.13 -12.42 -46.98
CA GLY A 495 20.59 -12.46 -47.19
C GLY A 495 21.31 -13.36 -46.17
N PRO A 496 22.37 -14.10 -46.52
CA PRO A 496 22.60 -15.47 -46.03
C PRO A 496 23.66 -15.63 -44.91
N ALA A 497 23.64 -16.82 -44.32
CA ALA A 497 24.60 -17.37 -43.39
C ALA A 497 26.04 -17.43 -43.95
N HIS A 498 27.05 -17.23 -43.08
CA HIS A 498 28.10 -18.21 -42.79
C HIS A 498 29.21 -17.66 -41.86
N ALA A 499 29.63 -18.56 -40.96
CA ALA A 499 31.00 -18.89 -40.56
C ALA A 499 31.87 -17.88 -39.77
N SER A 500 32.35 -18.40 -38.62
CA SER A 500 33.51 -17.92 -37.86
C SER A 500 34.73 -17.64 -38.73
N PRO A 501 35.68 -16.84 -38.21
CA PRO A 501 37.00 -17.43 -38.02
C PRO A 501 37.75 -17.00 -36.75
N ASP A 502 38.62 -17.93 -36.39
CA ASP A 502 39.64 -17.89 -35.37
C ASP A 502 40.87 -17.05 -35.80
N ALA A 503 41.69 -16.73 -34.81
CA ALA A 503 42.81 -15.82 -34.87
C ALA A 503 44.02 -16.34 -35.67
N THR A 504 44.79 -15.42 -36.29
CA THR A 504 46.12 -15.00 -35.83
C THR A 504 47.01 -14.42 -36.94
N HIS A 505 47.87 -13.49 -36.50
CA HIS A 505 49.30 -13.35 -36.83
C HIS A 505 49.82 -12.35 -37.89
N VAL A 506 50.76 -11.51 -37.40
CA VAL A 506 52.04 -11.00 -37.96
C VAL A 506 52.17 -9.47 -38.17
N LEU A 507 53.11 -8.92 -37.39
CA LEU A 507 53.83 -7.62 -37.37
C LEU A 507 54.71 -7.37 -38.64
N PRO A 508 55.69 -6.45 -38.71
CA PRO A 508 55.90 -5.08 -38.18
C PRO A 508 56.42 -4.08 -39.26
N ASP A 509 56.64 -2.81 -38.88
CA ASP A 509 57.72 -1.85 -39.29
C ASP A 509 57.19 -0.43 -39.54
N ARG A 510 57.88 0.70 -39.32
CA ARG A 510 59.15 1.05 -38.64
C ARG A 510 59.14 2.56 -38.41
N ASN A 511 59.95 2.97 -37.43
CA ASN A 511 60.76 4.19 -37.36
C ASN A 511 60.21 5.56 -36.84
N PRO A 512 61.15 6.40 -36.31
CA PRO A 512 60.91 7.30 -35.17
C PRO A 512 61.41 8.75 -35.42
N ALA A 513 61.56 9.51 -34.32
CA ALA A 513 62.24 10.81 -34.11
C ALA A 513 61.26 11.93 -33.73
N ALA A 514 61.54 12.96 -32.95
CA ALA A 514 62.55 13.37 -31.95
C ALA A 514 62.39 14.90 -31.82
N ALA A 515 62.35 15.48 -30.61
CA ALA A 515 62.72 16.89 -30.27
C ALA A 515 62.32 17.13 -28.79
N LEU A 516 63.17 17.07 -27.76
CA LEU A 516 64.33 17.90 -27.33
C LEU A 516 64.01 19.33 -26.87
N GLY A 517 64.26 19.55 -25.57
CA GLY A 517 64.76 20.80 -24.97
C GLY A 517 63.74 21.61 -24.14
N ASP A 518 64.07 22.30 -23.06
CA ASP A 518 65.27 22.39 -22.22
C ASP A 518 64.91 23.31 -21.00
N ARG A 519 65.44 23.03 -19.80
CA ARG A 519 65.85 24.00 -18.71
C ARG A 519 64.79 24.89 -17.99
N VAL A 520 64.88 25.31 -16.71
CA VAL A 520 65.82 25.22 -15.56
C VAL A 520 65.24 26.00 -14.34
N ARG A 521 65.66 25.62 -13.10
CA ARG A 521 65.64 26.35 -11.77
C ARG A 521 64.29 26.37 -10.99
N ARG A 522 64.22 26.19 -9.65
CA ARG A 522 65.21 26.18 -8.55
C ARG A 522 64.62 25.64 -7.21
N ARG A 523 65.52 25.07 -6.39
CA ARG A 523 65.63 25.09 -4.89
C ARG A 523 64.74 24.20 -4.00
N ASN A 524 65.35 23.08 -3.60
CA ASN A 524 65.59 22.59 -2.24
C ASN A 524 64.73 23.15 -1.08
N VAL A 525 63.83 22.29 -0.57
CA VAL A 525 63.55 22.16 0.87
C VAL A 525 63.90 20.72 1.24
N ALA A 526 64.77 20.56 2.24
CA ALA A 526 65.16 19.26 2.77
C ALA A 526 64.05 18.72 3.66
N ALA A 527 63.49 17.55 3.31
CA ALA A 527 62.79 16.68 4.26
C ALA A 527 63.69 15.44 4.47
N ALA A 528 63.86 15.06 5.74
CA ALA A 528 64.79 14.03 6.19
C ALA A 528 64.57 12.67 5.50
N PRO A 529 65.63 11.87 5.26
CA PRO A 529 65.46 10.51 4.79
C PRO A 529 64.83 9.67 5.91
N MET A 530 63.52 9.40 5.82
CA MET A 530 62.92 8.34 6.62
C MET A 530 63.52 7.01 6.15
N ASN A 531 64.22 6.31 7.04
CA ASN A 531 64.76 4.98 6.81
C ASN A 531 63.66 4.05 6.26
N GLY A 532 63.96 3.28 5.21
CA GLY A 532 63.04 2.37 4.52
C GLY A 532 62.42 1.25 5.38
N SER A 533 62.80 1.16 6.66
CA SER A 533 62.12 0.34 7.66
C SER A 533 60.83 0.99 8.20
N ALA A 534 60.74 2.32 8.28
CA ALA A 534 59.58 3.02 8.82
C ALA A 534 58.36 2.97 7.87
N VAL A 535 58.56 3.10 6.56
CA VAL A 535 57.47 3.01 5.57
C VAL A 535 56.90 1.59 5.47
N ARG A 536 57.73 0.56 5.67
CA ARG A 536 57.27 -0.84 5.74
C ARG A 536 56.44 -1.10 6.99
N PHE A 537 56.83 -0.55 8.15
CA PHE A 537 56.04 -0.72 9.38
C PHE A 537 54.75 0.12 9.37
N VAL A 538 54.76 1.33 8.81
CA VAL A 538 53.53 2.15 8.69
C VAL A 538 52.55 1.55 7.68
N GLY A 539 53.04 0.99 6.56
CA GLY A 539 52.19 0.28 5.60
C GLY A 539 51.60 -1.02 6.16
N ILE A 540 52.40 -1.79 6.92
CA ILE A 540 51.92 -3.01 7.59
C ILE A 540 50.96 -2.67 8.74
N ALA A 541 51.24 -1.62 9.53
CA ALA A 541 50.36 -1.17 10.59
C ALA A 541 49.05 -0.60 10.03
N GLY A 542 49.09 0.17 8.94
CA GLY A 542 47.90 0.64 8.23
C GLY A 542 47.07 -0.50 7.64
N ALA A 543 47.72 -1.52 7.09
CA ALA A 543 47.04 -2.73 6.60
C ALA A 543 46.43 -3.55 7.76
N PHE A 544 47.11 -3.67 8.90
CA PHE A 544 46.55 -4.32 10.09
C PHE A 544 45.38 -3.55 10.68
N VAL A 545 45.44 -2.21 10.70
CA VAL A 545 44.33 -1.37 11.15
C VAL A 545 43.15 -1.50 10.19
N MET A 546 43.37 -1.51 8.88
CA MET A 546 42.32 -1.75 7.88
C MET A 546 41.73 -3.15 7.98
N ILE A 547 42.55 -4.20 8.14
CA ILE A 547 42.07 -5.58 8.33
C ILE A 547 41.31 -5.72 9.65
N ALA A 548 41.73 -5.04 10.71
CA ALA A 548 41.02 -5.01 11.98
C ALA A 548 39.70 -4.22 11.88
N LEU A 549 39.68 -3.11 11.14
CA LEU A 549 38.48 -2.30 10.90
C LEU A 549 37.46 -3.08 10.07
N ILE A 550 37.91 -3.73 8.99
CA ILE A 550 37.03 -4.53 8.14
C ILE A 550 36.62 -5.83 8.86
N GLY A 551 37.50 -6.45 9.65
CA GLY A 551 37.13 -7.57 10.53
C GLY A 551 36.06 -7.19 11.55
N ALA A 552 36.16 -5.99 12.15
CA ALA A 552 35.14 -5.46 13.05
C ALA A 552 33.81 -5.17 12.33
N ILE A 553 33.85 -4.63 11.10
CA ILE A 553 32.66 -4.40 10.26
C ILE A 553 32.01 -5.74 9.86
N SER A 554 32.80 -6.75 9.50
CA SER A 554 32.31 -8.08 9.09
C SER A 554 31.74 -8.89 10.26
N LEU A 555 32.26 -8.73 11.47
CA LEU A 555 31.74 -9.39 12.67
C LEU A 555 30.47 -8.72 13.23
N THR A 556 30.26 -7.43 12.95
CA THR A 556 29.14 -6.67 13.54
C THR A 556 28.08 -6.21 12.55
N GLY A 557 28.37 -6.28 11.24
CA GLY A 557 27.46 -5.87 10.17
C GLY A 557 27.12 -4.37 10.14
N ARG A 558 27.80 -3.53 10.94
CA ARG A 558 27.50 -2.09 11.07
C ARG A 558 28.77 -1.24 11.04
N TRP A 559 28.71 -0.07 10.41
CA TRP A 559 29.72 0.99 10.56
C TRP A 559 29.77 1.45 12.01
N PRO A 560 30.93 1.85 12.57
CA PRO A 560 31.01 2.40 13.92
C PRO A 560 30.52 3.86 13.92
N THR A 561 29.25 4.07 13.62
CA THR A 561 28.50 5.21 14.16
C THR A 561 28.04 4.79 15.54
N GLY A 562 28.45 5.52 16.56
CA GLY A 562 28.18 5.19 17.95
C GLY A 562 26.69 5.15 18.26
N GLU A 563 26.06 4.00 18.06
CA GLU A 563 24.85 3.62 18.78
C GLU A 563 25.22 2.47 19.70
N VAL A 564 25.50 2.86 20.95
CA VAL A 564 25.45 1.97 22.09
C VAL A 564 24.09 1.27 22.03
N ILE A 565 24.09 -0.06 21.92
CA ILE A 565 22.89 -0.85 22.22
C ILE A 565 22.68 -0.68 23.72
N SER A 566 21.97 0.38 24.08
CA SER A 566 21.40 0.52 25.41
C SER A 566 20.41 -0.62 25.61
N PRO A 567 20.36 -1.26 26.79
CA PRO A 567 19.22 -2.11 27.13
C PRO A 567 17.94 -1.33 26.87
N ALA A 568 16.89 -2.01 26.37
CA ALA A 568 15.60 -1.40 26.11
C ALA A 568 15.25 -0.44 27.27
N PRO A 569 15.00 0.85 27.01
CA PRO A 569 14.72 1.78 28.08
C PRO A 569 13.50 1.25 28.84
N GLU A 570 13.61 1.15 30.17
CA GLU A 570 12.43 1.08 31.04
C GLU A 570 11.46 2.16 30.55
N HIS A 571 10.22 1.78 30.24
CA HIS A 571 9.23 2.66 29.65
C HIS A 571 9.10 3.96 30.46
N GLN A 572 9.72 5.04 29.97
CA GLN A 572 9.62 6.37 30.54
C GLN A 572 8.69 7.15 29.61
N GLY A 573 7.46 7.40 30.05
CA GLY A 573 6.54 8.25 29.29
C GLY A 573 7.13 9.63 29.00
N ILE A 574 6.49 10.36 28.09
CA ILE A 574 6.92 11.69 27.63
C ILE A 574 7.21 12.63 28.81
N LEU A 575 6.39 12.55 29.87
CA LEU A 575 6.62 13.22 31.14
C LEU A 575 6.47 12.22 32.29
N THR A 576 7.53 11.97 33.04
CA THR A 576 7.51 11.07 34.21
C THR A 576 7.19 11.85 35.49
N ALA A 577 5.92 11.86 35.89
CA ALA A 577 5.45 12.34 37.19
C ALA A 577 4.26 11.50 37.66
N PRO A 578 4.45 10.57 38.62
CA PRO A 578 3.36 9.80 39.20
C PRO A 578 2.23 10.72 39.67
N ALA A 579 0.97 10.36 39.40
CA ALA A 579 -0.17 11.23 39.65
C ALA A 579 -0.27 11.70 41.11
N ASP A 580 0.07 10.82 42.06
CA ASP A 580 0.13 11.09 43.49
C ASP A 580 1.25 12.07 43.90
N GLN A 581 2.23 12.30 43.03
CA GLN A 581 3.33 13.25 43.22
C GLN A 581 3.11 14.58 42.50
N VAL A 582 2.04 14.71 41.72
CA VAL A 582 1.69 15.98 41.06
C VAL A 582 1.01 16.92 42.07
N ALA A 583 1.48 18.17 42.11
CA ALA A 583 0.87 19.23 42.91
C ALA A 583 -0.06 20.10 42.08
N ARG A 584 0.39 20.47 40.88
CA ARG A 584 -0.32 21.38 39.99
C ARG A 584 -0.01 21.06 38.53
N ILE A 585 -0.99 21.24 37.66
CA ILE A 585 -0.85 21.20 36.21
C ILE A 585 -1.34 22.53 35.66
N GLN A 586 -0.56 23.13 34.76
CA GLN A 586 -0.98 24.28 33.97
C GLN A 586 -1.04 23.84 32.51
N ALA A 587 -2.22 23.92 31.93
CA ALA A 587 -2.44 23.58 30.53
C ALA A 587 -2.92 24.84 29.78
N SER A 588 -2.39 25.08 28.60
CA SER A 588 -2.72 26.24 27.78
C SER A 588 -3.04 25.83 26.36
N ILE A 589 -4.18 26.29 25.85
CA ILE A 589 -4.61 26.09 24.45
C ILE A 589 -5.05 27.43 23.87
N GLY A 590 -4.47 27.84 22.73
CA GLY A 590 -4.81 29.13 22.09
C GLY A 590 -4.67 30.35 23.02
N GLY A 591 -3.75 30.32 23.98
CA GLY A 591 -3.53 31.38 24.97
C GLY A 591 -4.52 31.40 26.15
N LYS A 592 -5.42 30.41 26.25
CA LYS A 592 -6.31 30.24 27.39
C LYS A 592 -5.70 29.24 28.38
N ASP A 593 -5.36 29.72 29.57
CA ASP A 593 -4.76 28.91 30.61
C ASP A 593 -5.82 28.29 31.54
N VAL A 594 -5.66 27.00 31.82
CA VAL A 594 -6.39 26.27 32.85
C VAL A 594 -5.40 25.69 33.85
N VAL A 595 -5.70 25.84 35.14
CA VAL A 595 -4.86 25.34 36.22
C VAL A 595 -5.61 24.25 36.99
N PHE A 596 -5.06 23.05 36.98
CA PHE A 596 -5.53 21.92 37.79
C PHE A 596 -4.64 21.79 39.03
N GLN A 597 -5.21 21.74 40.24
CA GLN A 597 -4.47 21.55 41.49
C GLN A 597 -4.96 20.29 42.19
N HIS A 598 -4.04 19.40 42.56
CA HIS A 598 -4.40 18.15 43.22
C HIS A 598 -4.71 18.37 44.70
N ARG A 599 -5.80 17.80 45.21
CA ARG A 599 -6.17 17.92 46.62
C ARG A 599 -5.51 16.87 47.51
N PRO A 600 -5.21 17.16 48.78
CA PRO A 600 -4.69 16.17 49.73
C PRO A 600 -5.62 14.96 49.91
N GLU A 601 -6.93 15.21 49.96
CA GLU A 601 -8.01 14.21 50.12
C GLU A 601 -8.40 13.47 48.82
N GLY A 602 -7.77 13.82 47.69
CA GLY A 602 -8.07 13.26 46.37
C GLY A 602 -8.96 14.15 45.48
N GLY A 603 -8.81 13.99 44.16
CA GLY A 603 -9.49 14.80 43.15
C GLY A 603 -8.81 16.15 42.87
N TRP A 604 -9.45 16.95 42.01
CA TRP A 604 -8.84 18.16 41.44
C TRP A 604 -9.61 19.45 41.77
N LEU A 605 -8.88 20.55 41.90
CA LEU A 605 -9.41 21.90 41.82
C LEU A 605 -9.08 22.47 40.43
N VAL A 606 -10.05 23.07 39.76
CA VAL A 606 -9.89 23.76 38.48
C VAL A 606 -9.95 25.26 38.75
N ASN A 607 -8.87 25.98 38.45
CA ASN A 607 -8.73 27.41 38.71
C ASN A 607 -9.06 27.81 40.17
N GLY A 608 -8.81 26.90 41.13
CA GLY A 608 -9.07 27.08 42.55
C GLY A 608 -10.47 26.68 43.02
N VAL A 609 -11.33 26.17 42.14
CA VAL A 609 -12.69 25.72 42.44
C VAL A 609 -12.77 24.20 42.35
N GLU A 610 -13.52 23.55 43.25
CA GLU A 610 -13.76 22.10 43.19
C GLU A 610 -14.53 21.72 41.93
N THR A 611 -14.15 20.61 41.30
CA THR A 611 -14.78 20.13 40.06
C THR A 611 -15.47 18.79 40.23
N GLU A 612 -16.37 18.50 39.29
CA GLU A 612 -17.10 17.24 39.20
C GLU A 612 -16.17 16.02 38.94
N LYS A 613 -16.69 14.83 39.28
CA LYS A 613 -15.95 13.56 39.14
C LYS A 613 -15.57 13.23 37.70
N ALA A 614 -16.43 13.55 36.72
CA ALA A 614 -16.18 13.26 35.31
C ALA A 614 -14.94 14.02 34.80
N LEU A 615 -14.84 15.33 35.04
CA LEU A 615 -13.66 16.11 34.66
C LEU A 615 -12.41 15.63 35.41
N SER A 616 -12.51 15.29 36.70
CA SER A 616 -11.38 14.72 37.44
C SER A 616 -10.85 13.43 36.79
N ALA A 617 -11.74 12.55 36.32
CA ALA A 617 -11.35 11.31 35.66
C ALA A 617 -10.62 11.53 34.32
N HIS A 618 -11.03 12.54 33.54
CA HIS A 618 -10.35 12.92 32.31
C HIS A 618 -8.96 13.52 32.58
N VAL A 619 -8.80 14.36 33.61
CA VAL A 619 -7.48 14.88 34.03
C VAL A 619 -6.56 13.73 34.46
N ASP A 620 -7.07 12.76 35.24
CA ASP A 620 -6.31 11.58 35.65
C ASP A 620 -5.92 10.71 34.45
N ALA A 621 -6.83 10.53 33.47
CA ALA A 621 -6.56 9.80 32.24
C ALA A 621 -5.49 10.49 31.39
N ALA A 622 -5.60 11.80 31.18
CA ALA A 622 -4.63 12.61 30.44
C ALA A 622 -3.22 12.54 31.07
N LEU A 623 -3.16 12.64 32.40
CA LEU A 623 -1.91 12.52 33.16
C LEU A 623 -1.33 11.10 33.10
N ARG A 624 -2.18 10.08 33.15
CA ARG A 624 -1.76 8.69 32.97
C ARG A 624 -1.18 8.48 31.58
N MET A 625 -1.84 8.96 30.53
CA MET A 625 -1.36 8.88 29.15
C MET A 625 0.02 9.52 29.01
N LEU A 626 0.25 10.71 29.55
CA LEU A 626 1.58 11.35 29.55
C LEU A 626 2.69 10.49 30.17
N ASN A 627 2.36 9.76 31.25
CA ASN A 627 3.29 8.92 31.99
C ASN A 627 3.60 7.58 31.32
N VAL A 628 2.66 7.02 30.54
CA VAL A 628 2.78 5.68 29.96
C VAL A 628 3.02 5.68 28.46
N THR A 629 2.87 6.81 27.78
CA THR A 629 3.00 6.89 26.32
C THR A 629 4.44 6.62 25.89
N ASN A 630 4.60 5.60 25.05
CA ASN A 630 5.85 5.33 24.35
C ASN A 630 5.76 5.87 22.92
N PRO A 631 6.59 6.84 22.52
CA PRO A 631 6.56 7.40 21.17
C PRO A 631 7.02 6.35 20.15
N PRO A 632 6.19 5.97 19.14
CA PRO A 632 6.61 5.05 18.08
C PRO A 632 7.75 5.60 17.22
N ARG A 633 7.92 6.92 17.17
CA ARG A 633 8.97 7.58 16.37
C ARG A 633 9.51 8.81 17.09
N ILE A 634 10.82 9.00 17.00
CA ILE A 634 11.55 10.12 17.59
C ILE A 634 12.39 10.77 16.48
N LEU A 635 12.17 12.06 16.24
CA LEU A 635 13.00 12.87 15.35
C LEU A 635 14.13 13.49 16.17
N LYS A 636 15.36 13.11 15.84
CA LYS A 636 16.59 13.59 16.49
C LYS A 636 17.00 14.94 15.89
N PRO A 637 17.86 15.71 16.58
CA PRO A 637 18.47 16.90 16.01
C PRO A 637 19.20 16.57 14.71
N GLY A 638 18.80 17.19 13.61
CA GLY A 638 19.29 16.90 12.26
C GLY A 638 18.26 16.26 11.34
N ASP A 639 17.22 15.61 11.89
CA ASP A 639 16.12 15.02 11.12
C ASP A 639 15.09 16.08 10.68
N TYR A 640 15.15 17.28 11.27
CA TYR A 640 14.25 18.40 11.02
C TYR A 640 15.01 19.73 11.06
N THR A 641 14.43 20.73 10.40
CA THR A 641 14.90 22.12 10.36
C THR A 641 14.10 23.03 11.30
N ALA A 642 14.62 24.21 11.62
CA ALA A 642 13.88 25.20 12.42
C ALA A 642 12.57 25.66 11.75
N ALA A 643 12.53 25.71 10.41
CA ALA A 643 11.30 26.02 9.68
C ALA A 643 10.23 24.92 9.88
N GLN A 644 10.66 23.66 9.88
CA GLN A 644 9.76 22.53 10.10
C GLN A 644 9.19 22.49 11.52
N GLU A 645 9.85 23.06 12.54
CA GLU A 645 9.26 23.16 13.89
C GLU A 645 7.94 23.95 13.87
N ALA A 646 7.87 25.03 13.09
CA ALA A 646 6.63 25.78 12.88
C ALA A 646 5.61 25.00 12.05
N GLU A 647 6.05 24.24 11.04
CA GLU A 647 5.19 23.38 10.22
C GLU A 647 4.58 22.20 11.00
N PHE A 648 5.30 21.72 12.02
CA PHE A 648 4.82 20.76 13.01
C PHE A 648 3.91 21.41 14.07
N GLY A 649 3.70 22.73 14.02
CA GLY A 649 2.89 23.48 14.97
C GLY A 649 3.46 23.51 16.39
N LEU A 650 4.79 23.42 16.53
CA LEU A 650 5.47 23.49 17.82
C LEU A 650 5.95 24.91 18.17
N ASP A 651 5.94 25.83 17.19
CA ASP A 651 6.27 27.25 17.38
C ASP A 651 5.29 28.17 16.62
N PRO A 652 4.29 28.78 17.29
CA PRO A 652 3.89 28.49 18.67
C PRO A 652 3.20 27.12 18.81
N PRO A 653 3.27 26.46 19.98
CA PRO A 653 2.60 25.19 20.20
C PRO A 653 1.08 25.34 20.26
N ARG A 654 0.36 24.32 19.76
CA ARG A 654 -1.11 24.25 19.86
C ARG A 654 -1.58 24.09 21.31
N LEU A 655 -0.92 23.21 22.04
CA LEU A 655 -1.21 22.90 23.43
C LEU A 655 0.12 22.85 24.22
N LEU A 656 0.15 23.51 25.37
CA LEU A 656 1.28 23.43 26.31
C LEU A 656 0.78 22.86 27.63
N VAL A 657 1.36 21.75 28.08
CA VAL A 657 1.06 21.13 29.39
C VAL A 657 2.30 21.17 30.27
N SER A 658 2.20 21.85 31.40
CA SER A 658 3.24 21.97 32.42
C SER A 658 2.81 21.28 33.71
N VAL A 659 3.53 20.23 34.09
CA VAL A 659 3.30 19.47 35.32
C VAL A 659 4.31 19.91 36.39
N VAL A 660 3.79 20.37 37.53
CA VAL A 660 4.56 20.77 38.70
C VAL A 660 4.41 19.70 39.78
N ALA A 661 5.51 19.01 40.09
CA ALA A 661 5.55 18.01 41.15
C ALA A 661 5.48 18.67 42.54
N LYS A 662 5.10 17.89 43.56
CA LYS A 662 5.12 18.30 44.99
C LYS A 662 6.51 18.73 45.48
N THR A 663 7.57 18.31 44.79
CA THR A 663 8.96 18.76 45.03
C THR A 663 9.27 20.14 44.47
N GLY A 664 8.36 20.73 43.68
CA GLY A 664 8.55 21.98 42.94
C GLY A 664 9.20 21.82 41.56
N LYS A 665 9.65 20.61 41.20
CA LYS A 665 10.18 20.35 39.84
C LYS A 665 9.06 20.50 38.81
N THR A 666 9.33 21.28 37.76
CA THR A 666 8.40 21.50 36.64
C THR A 666 8.92 20.80 35.39
N SER A 667 8.03 20.07 34.71
CA SER A 667 8.29 19.44 33.42
C SER A 667 7.18 19.84 32.45
N SER A 668 7.51 20.20 31.22
CA SER A 668 6.51 20.68 30.24
C SER A 668 6.61 19.96 28.91
N ALA A 669 5.47 19.72 28.28
CA ALA A 669 5.36 19.18 26.94
C ALA A 669 4.53 20.14 26.07
N ALA A 670 5.09 20.51 24.93
CA ALA A 670 4.46 21.27 23.88
C ALA A 670 3.93 20.29 22.81
N PHE A 671 2.66 20.39 22.49
CA PHE A 671 1.96 19.60 21.49
C PHE A 671 1.67 20.47 20.28
N GLY A 672 1.97 19.95 19.10
CA GLY A 672 1.78 20.62 17.83
C GLY A 672 0.63 20.04 17.01
N GLU A 673 0.80 20.08 15.69
CA GLU A 673 -0.13 19.50 14.72
C GLU A 673 -0.19 17.97 14.82
N THR A 674 -1.29 17.40 14.33
CA THR A 674 -1.33 15.97 14.00
C THR A 674 -0.57 15.68 12.72
N THR A 675 -0.05 14.47 12.59
CA THR A 675 0.57 14.00 11.34
C THR A 675 -0.48 14.00 10.21
N PRO A 676 -0.08 14.02 8.93
CA PRO A 676 -1.03 13.96 7.81
C PRO A 676 -1.94 12.72 7.86
N ALA A 677 -1.44 11.61 8.41
CA ALA A 677 -2.20 10.39 8.64
C ALA A 677 -3.12 10.41 9.87
N GLN A 678 -3.09 11.49 10.65
CA GLN A 678 -3.95 11.75 11.80
C GLN A 678 -3.89 10.69 12.91
N ASN A 679 -2.89 9.81 12.89
CA ASN A 679 -2.71 8.77 13.90
C ASN A 679 -1.76 9.20 15.03
N ALA A 680 -0.90 10.18 14.78
CA ALA A 680 0.06 10.72 15.73
C ALA A 680 0.04 12.26 15.79
N GLN A 681 0.69 12.81 16.81
CA GLN A 681 0.86 14.24 17.04
C GLN A 681 2.33 14.55 17.34
N TYR A 682 2.84 15.66 16.81
CA TYR A 682 4.20 16.11 17.11
C TYR A 682 4.24 16.70 18.53
N VAL A 683 5.18 16.24 19.34
CA VAL A 683 5.33 16.67 20.73
C VAL A 683 6.78 16.98 21.03
N ARG A 684 7.03 18.08 21.74
CA ARG A 684 8.35 18.49 22.23
C ARG A 684 8.34 18.60 23.74
N VAL A 685 9.21 17.85 24.40
CA VAL A 685 9.46 18.05 25.83
C VAL A 685 10.38 19.25 26.00
N ILE A 686 9.92 20.26 26.74
CA ILE A 686 10.67 21.50 26.96
C ILE A 686 11.97 21.18 27.70
N GLY A 687 13.10 21.66 27.15
CA GLY A 687 14.43 21.36 27.64
C GLY A 687 15.08 20.11 27.03
N GLN A 688 14.36 19.38 26.16
CA GLN A 688 14.92 18.28 25.38
C GLN A 688 15.01 18.65 23.88
N PRO A 689 15.99 18.12 23.14
CA PRO A 689 16.23 18.49 21.75
C PRO A 689 15.47 17.61 20.73
N ASN A 690 14.76 16.58 21.18
CA ASN A 690 14.04 15.66 20.30
C ASN A 690 12.59 16.10 20.11
N ILE A 691 12.03 15.78 18.93
CA ILE A 691 10.59 15.83 18.66
C ILE A 691 10.07 14.39 18.67
N TYR A 692 8.98 14.18 19.37
CA TYR A 692 8.36 12.87 19.57
C TYR A 692 7.07 12.82 18.77
N LEU A 693 6.89 11.77 17.97
CA LEU A 693 5.59 11.45 17.41
C LEU A 693 4.91 10.50 18.36
N VAL A 694 3.82 10.95 18.95
CA VAL A 694 3.07 10.21 19.97
C VAL A 694 1.65 10.01 19.48
N SER A 695 0.95 9.03 20.04
CA SER A 695 -0.46 8.85 19.71
C SER A 695 -1.24 10.15 19.91
N HIS A 696 -2.04 10.54 18.91
CA HIS A 696 -2.79 11.80 18.96
C HIS A 696 -3.82 11.83 20.11
N TYR A 697 -4.25 10.66 20.61
CA TYR A 697 -5.14 10.54 21.77
C TYR A 697 -4.60 11.22 23.03
N VAL A 698 -3.27 11.32 23.18
CA VAL A 698 -2.65 11.98 24.33
C VAL A 698 -3.01 13.47 24.36
N GLY A 699 -2.91 14.15 23.21
CA GLY A 699 -3.30 15.56 23.09
C GLY A 699 -4.81 15.74 23.15
N VAL A 700 -5.58 14.90 22.45
CA VAL A 700 -7.05 14.95 22.44
C VAL A 700 -7.65 14.87 23.85
N GLU A 701 -7.11 13.99 24.71
CA GLU A 701 -7.58 13.88 26.10
C GLU A 701 -7.33 15.16 26.91
N TRP A 702 -6.20 15.84 26.68
CA TRP A 702 -5.90 17.14 27.28
C TRP A 702 -6.82 18.24 26.73
N GLU A 703 -7.04 18.29 25.42
CA GLU A 703 -7.94 19.24 24.78
C GLU A 703 -9.37 19.10 25.33
N LEU A 704 -9.85 17.86 25.50
CA LEU A 704 -11.14 17.56 26.10
C LEU A 704 -11.22 18.05 27.55
N ALA A 705 -10.23 17.72 28.39
CA ALA A 705 -10.21 18.16 29.79
C ALA A 705 -10.18 19.69 29.92
N ILE A 706 -9.44 20.38 29.04
CA ILE A 706 -9.37 21.85 29.03
C ILE A 706 -10.70 22.47 28.58
N ASP A 707 -11.31 21.94 27.52
CA ASP A 707 -12.60 22.44 27.03
C ASP A 707 -13.71 22.24 28.08
N MET A 708 -13.77 21.06 28.71
CA MET A 708 -14.68 20.80 29.83
C MET A 708 -14.43 21.76 31.00
N ALA A 709 -13.16 21.99 31.37
CA ALA A 709 -12.81 22.92 32.43
C ALA A 709 -13.26 24.36 32.14
N GLN A 710 -13.07 24.83 30.90
CA GLN A 710 -13.47 26.18 30.50
C GLN A 710 -15.00 26.37 30.51
N ARG A 711 -15.76 25.31 30.20
CA ARG A 711 -17.23 25.34 30.19
C ARG A 711 -17.82 25.23 31.58
N LEU A 712 -17.29 24.32 32.40
CA LEU A 712 -17.80 24.05 33.74
C LEU A 712 -17.31 25.08 34.77
N VAL A 713 -16.10 25.63 34.61
CA VAL A 713 -15.49 26.59 35.54
C VAL A 713 -14.87 27.79 34.79
N PRO A 714 -15.70 28.73 34.31
CA PRO A 714 -15.22 29.89 33.56
C PRO A 714 -14.27 30.79 34.37
N ALA A 715 -13.27 31.38 33.69
CA ALA A 715 -12.28 32.25 34.32
C ALA A 715 -12.93 33.46 35.02
N GLY A 716 -12.50 33.76 36.25
CA GLY A 716 -12.99 34.90 37.04
C GLY A 716 -14.19 34.61 37.95
N VAL A 717 -14.69 33.37 37.97
CA VAL A 717 -15.77 32.94 38.88
C VAL A 717 -15.17 32.13 40.02
N SER A 718 -15.13 32.70 41.22
CA SER A 718 -14.60 32.06 42.45
C SER A 718 -15.68 31.32 43.26
N ASP A 719 -16.87 31.14 42.70
CA ASP A 719 -18.02 30.54 43.37
C ASP A 719 -18.03 29.02 43.14
N ARG A 720 -18.24 28.24 44.21
CA ARG A 720 -18.27 26.77 44.19
C ARG A 720 -19.38 26.19 43.30
N ASN A 721 -20.39 27.00 42.95
CA ASN A 721 -21.52 26.60 42.11
C ASN A 721 -21.42 27.10 40.66
N ALA A 722 -20.23 27.46 40.15
CA ALA A 722 -20.05 28.08 38.83
C ALA A 722 -20.61 27.23 37.65
N ALA A 723 -20.46 25.90 37.69
CA ALA A 723 -21.02 24.97 36.70
C ALA A 723 -22.54 24.79 36.79
N GLN A 724 -23.16 25.34 37.84
CA GLN A 724 -24.50 24.97 38.31
C GLN A 724 -25.43 26.20 38.38
N ARG A 725 -25.10 27.27 37.63
CA ARG A 725 -25.90 28.49 37.54
C ARG A 725 -26.88 28.43 36.36
N PRO A 726 -28.07 29.05 36.48
CA PRO A 726 -28.84 29.51 35.33
C PRO A 726 -27.92 30.26 34.34
N GLY A 727 -27.90 29.84 33.08
CA GLY A 727 -27.02 30.38 32.04
C GLY A 727 -25.75 29.56 31.75
N ALA A 728 -25.46 28.49 32.49
CA ALA A 728 -24.45 27.49 32.09
C ALA A 728 -24.92 26.71 30.86
N LEU A 729 -24.00 26.16 30.06
CA LEU A 729 -24.35 25.37 28.87
C LEU A 729 -24.77 23.94 29.26
N LEU A 730 -25.71 23.37 28.50
CA LEU A 730 -26.20 22.00 28.69
C LEU A 730 -25.10 20.96 28.43
N LEU A 731 -24.33 21.15 27.36
CA LEU A 731 -23.27 20.22 26.97
C LEU A 731 -22.00 20.51 27.79
N PRO A 732 -21.40 19.49 28.44
CA PRO A 732 -20.21 19.68 29.26
C PRO A 732 -18.93 19.90 28.43
N MET A 733 -18.98 19.65 27.11
CA MET A 733 -17.91 19.93 26.15
C MET A 733 -18.45 20.57 24.86
N SER A 734 -17.54 21.07 24.02
CA SER A 734 -17.81 21.68 22.72
C SER A 734 -18.08 20.65 21.65
N MET A 735 -18.98 20.98 20.73
CA MET A 735 -19.17 20.18 19.52
C MET A 735 -17.94 20.15 18.60
N ALA A 736 -16.95 21.03 18.83
CA ALA A 736 -15.66 21.00 18.14
C ALA A 736 -14.80 19.78 18.49
N THR A 737 -14.94 19.21 19.70
CA THR A 737 -14.19 18.01 20.13
C THR A 737 -14.93 16.70 19.81
N ILE A 738 -16.19 16.79 19.37
CA ILE A 738 -17.06 15.65 19.07
C ILE A 738 -16.95 15.27 17.60
N ALA A 739 -16.67 13.99 17.37
CA ALA A 739 -16.56 13.40 16.04
C ALA A 739 -17.81 12.62 15.63
N ALA A 740 -18.55 12.08 16.60
CA ALA A 740 -19.82 11.40 16.35
C ALA A 740 -20.87 11.72 17.41
N VAL A 741 -22.13 11.76 16.98
CA VAL A 741 -23.30 11.96 17.83
C VAL A 741 -24.28 10.85 17.57
N GLU A 742 -24.77 10.21 18.62
CA GLU A 742 -25.88 9.28 18.52
C GLU A 742 -27.11 9.84 19.23
N ILE A 743 -28.23 9.78 18.54
CA ILE A 743 -29.54 10.16 19.07
C ILE A 743 -30.37 8.89 19.14
N VAL A 744 -30.72 8.48 20.35
CA VAL A 744 -31.69 7.42 20.59
C VAL A 744 -33.04 8.08 20.83
N GLU A 745 -33.99 7.89 19.92
CA GLU A 745 -35.36 8.37 20.09
C GLU A 745 -36.35 7.21 19.97
N ASN A 746 -37.15 7.00 21.01
CA ASN A 746 -38.14 5.91 21.06
C ASN A 746 -37.57 4.52 20.68
N GLY A 747 -36.31 4.26 21.04
CA GLY A 747 -35.61 3.00 20.75
C GLY A 747 -34.95 2.92 19.37
N THR A 748 -35.05 3.97 18.54
CA THR A 748 -34.36 4.07 17.25
C THR A 748 -33.06 4.84 17.43
N LEU A 749 -31.94 4.27 16.98
CA LEU A 749 -30.61 4.91 17.01
C LEU A 749 -30.32 5.58 15.67
N THR A 750 -30.03 6.89 15.70
CA THR A 750 -29.54 7.65 14.55
C THR A 750 -28.15 8.17 14.86
N ARG A 751 -27.17 7.88 13.99
CA ARG A 751 -25.77 8.27 14.18
C ARG A 751 -25.34 9.31 13.15
N PHE A 752 -24.72 10.37 13.62
CA PHE A 752 -24.07 11.39 12.81
C PHE A 752 -22.58 11.34 13.05
N GLU A 753 -21.78 11.52 12.01
CA GLU A 753 -20.33 11.57 12.10
C GLU A 753 -19.79 12.78 11.32
N ARG A 754 -18.55 13.17 11.63
CA ARG A 754 -17.78 14.12 10.81
C ARG A 754 -16.92 13.39 9.81
N ASP A 755 -16.91 13.88 8.58
CA ASP A 755 -15.95 13.44 7.58
C ASP A 755 -14.52 13.98 7.89
N PRO A 756 -13.49 13.62 7.11
CA PRO A 756 -12.13 14.08 7.35
C PRO A 756 -11.91 15.59 7.10
N GLU A 757 -12.86 16.29 6.49
CA GLU A 757 -12.89 17.74 6.34
C GLU A 757 -13.55 18.43 7.55
N GLY A 758 -14.23 17.64 8.39
CA GLY A 758 -14.90 18.08 9.61
C GLY A 758 -16.40 18.34 9.42
N ASP A 759 -16.95 18.03 8.24
CA ASP A 759 -18.34 18.26 7.89
C ASP A 759 -19.24 17.12 8.39
N TRP A 760 -20.41 17.49 8.92
CA TRP A 760 -21.36 16.53 9.50
C TRP A 760 -22.16 15.79 8.43
N PHE A 761 -22.34 14.48 8.61
CA PHE A 761 -23.21 13.65 7.79
C PHE A 761 -23.95 12.60 8.63
N HIS A 762 -25.07 12.10 8.10
CA HIS A 762 -25.81 10.98 8.69
C HIS A 762 -25.16 9.66 8.27
N HIS A 763 -24.78 8.84 9.26
CA HIS A 763 -24.04 7.62 9.06
C HIS A 763 -24.98 6.44 8.77
N VAL A 764 -24.93 5.93 7.53
CA VAL A 764 -25.79 4.84 7.07
C VAL A 764 -24.94 3.57 6.84
N GLY A 765 -24.93 2.65 7.81
CA GLY A 765 -24.26 1.34 7.70
C GLY A 765 -23.49 0.93 8.96
N GLN A 766 -23.24 -0.38 9.12
CA GLN A 766 -22.36 -0.91 10.16
C GLN A 766 -20.94 -1.11 9.59
N HIS A 767 -19.96 -0.39 10.13
CA HIS A 767 -18.55 -0.70 9.94
C HIS A 767 -17.77 -0.25 11.18
N THR A 768 -16.74 -1.00 11.53
CA THR A 768 -15.80 -0.66 12.59
C THR A 768 -14.64 0.14 12.00
N HIS A 769 -14.38 1.33 12.55
CA HIS A 769 -13.19 2.12 12.24
C HIS A 769 -11.96 1.40 12.78
N GLY A 770 -11.19 0.77 11.89
CA GLY A 770 -9.85 0.26 12.18
C GLY A 770 -8.78 1.33 11.91
N PRO A 771 -7.58 1.22 12.51
CA PRO A 771 -6.46 2.12 12.27
C PRO A 771 -5.87 1.86 10.87
N GLY A 772 -6.55 2.32 9.82
CA GLY A 772 -6.16 1.97 8.45
C GLY A 772 -6.83 2.74 7.33
N GLY A 773 -7.62 3.79 7.61
CA GLY A 773 -8.08 4.75 6.59
C GLY A 773 -8.71 4.12 5.34
N MET A 774 -9.90 3.53 5.49
CA MET A 774 -10.76 3.09 4.37
C MET A 774 -11.76 4.20 4.01
N PRO A 775 -12.45 4.17 2.83
CA PRO A 775 -12.85 5.38 2.11
C PRO A 775 -13.69 6.28 3.01
N ALA A 776 -13.17 7.48 3.24
CA ALA A 776 -13.85 8.50 3.99
C ALA A 776 -15.25 8.71 3.43
N HIS A 777 -16.28 8.43 4.23
CA HIS A 777 -17.62 8.95 3.95
C HIS A 777 -17.47 10.45 3.77
N LYS A 778 -17.85 10.95 2.60
CA LYS A 778 -17.80 12.38 2.32
C LYS A 778 -19.17 12.96 2.62
N ALA A 779 -19.22 14.03 3.41
CA ALA A 779 -20.48 14.66 3.72
C ALA A 779 -21.12 15.25 2.45
N ASP A 780 -22.45 15.14 2.33
CA ASP A 780 -23.18 15.82 1.27
C ASP A 780 -23.08 17.33 1.52
N PRO A 781 -22.49 18.13 0.59
CA PRO A 781 -22.37 19.57 0.77
C PRO A 781 -23.71 20.31 0.91
N ARG A 782 -24.84 19.67 0.57
CA ARG A 782 -26.19 20.22 0.78
C ARG A 782 -26.72 19.99 2.19
N LEU A 783 -26.38 18.87 2.82
CA LEU A 783 -26.87 18.48 4.15
C LEU A 783 -25.91 18.86 5.28
N ALA A 784 -24.60 18.98 4.99
CA ALA A 784 -23.61 19.33 6.00
C ALA A 784 -23.86 20.70 6.66
N PRO A 785 -24.16 21.80 5.92
CA PRO A 785 -24.44 23.09 6.56
C PRO A 785 -25.66 23.10 7.50
N PRO A 786 -26.84 22.56 7.15
CA PRO A 786 -27.97 22.52 8.08
C PRO A 786 -27.70 21.60 9.30
N LEU A 787 -27.04 20.46 9.12
CA LEU A 787 -26.64 19.61 10.26
C LEU A 787 -25.70 20.36 11.21
N ALA A 788 -24.69 21.05 10.68
CA ALA A 788 -23.77 21.85 11.48
C ALA A 788 -24.49 22.99 12.23
N ALA A 789 -25.51 23.61 11.62
CA ALA A 789 -26.30 24.65 12.26
C ALA A 789 -27.09 24.12 13.47
N GLU A 790 -27.73 22.95 13.34
CA GLU A 790 -28.48 22.32 14.43
C GLU A 790 -27.56 21.90 15.59
N PHE A 791 -26.39 21.30 15.30
CA PHE A 791 -25.42 20.99 16.34
C PHE A 791 -24.86 22.25 17.03
N THR A 792 -24.66 23.34 16.28
CA THR A 792 -24.25 24.63 16.84
C THR A 792 -25.33 25.23 17.73
N ALA A 793 -26.61 25.05 17.38
CA ALA A 793 -27.72 25.51 18.22
C ALA A 793 -27.81 24.68 19.51
N LEU A 794 -27.68 23.36 19.43
CA LEU A 794 -27.63 22.46 20.59
C LEU A 794 -26.45 22.76 21.52
N GLU A 795 -25.29 23.12 20.97
CA GLU A 795 -24.12 23.55 21.75
C GLU A 795 -24.38 24.83 22.56
N ARG A 796 -25.27 25.69 22.08
CA ARG A 796 -25.62 26.98 22.71
C ARG A 796 -26.77 26.86 23.72
N THR A 797 -27.38 25.69 23.86
CA THR A 797 -28.48 25.48 24.81
C THR A 797 -28.01 25.78 26.23
N SER A 798 -28.65 26.75 26.88
CA SER A 798 -28.38 27.11 28.27
C SER A 798 -29.30 26.37 29.23
N ILE A 799 -28.78 26.01 30.39
CA ILE A 799 -29.54 25.54 31.55
C ILE A 799 -30.32 26.72 32.12
N GLU A 800 -31.64 26.61 32.17
CA GLU A 800 -32.51 27.63 32.79
C GLU A 800 -32.51 27.53 34.31
N ALA A 801 -32.48 26.30 34.83
CA ALA A 801 -32.39 26.04 36.26
C ALA A 801 -31.89 24.63 36.55
N VAL A 802 -31.24 24.45 37.70
CA VAL A 802 -30.93 23.12 38.26
C VAL A 802 -32.05 22.73 39.21
N VAL A 803 -32.65 21.56 38.99
CA VAL A 803 -33.86 21.08 39.68
C VAL A 803 -33.52 20.06 40.77
N ALA A 804 -32.55 19.20 40.51
CA ALA A 804 -32.07 18.18 41.46
C ALA A 804 -30.61 17.84 41.20
N GLN A 805 -29.90 17.44 42.25
CA GLN A 805 -28.53 16.92 42.20
C GLN A 805 -28.54 15.51 42.79
N HIS A 806 -27.79 14.59 42.20
CA HIS A 806 -27.77 13.18 42.61
C HIS A 806 -29.19 12.61 42.80
N PRO A 807 -30.06 12.74 41.78
CA PRO A 807 -31.47 12.36 41.91
C PRO A 807 -31.60 10.86 42.19
N ASP A 808 -32.43 10.53 43.16
CA ASP A 808 -32.91 9.16 43.38
C ASP A 808 -33.88 8.73 42.26
N PRO A 809 -34.18 7.42 42.14
CA PRO A 809 -35.08 6.91 41.12
C PRO A 809 -36.49 7.55 41.13
N ASP A 810 -37.03 7.86 42.31
CA ASP A 810 -38.37 8.47 42.45
C ASP A 810 -38.39 9.89 41.86
N MET A 811 -37.33 10.67 42.08
CA MET A 811 -37.13 11.96 41.45
C MET A 811 -37.00 11.83 39.94
N LEU A 812 -36.23 10.86 39.43
CA LEU A 812 -36.09 10.62 37.99
C LEU A 812 -37.44 10.28 37.34
N ALA A 813 -38.22 9.41 37.96
CA ALA A 813 -39.57 9.07 37.51
C ALA A 813 -40.48 10.32 37.46
N LYS A 814 -40.41 11.18 38.49
CA LYS A 814 -41.15 12.44 38.55
C LYS A 814 -40.83 13.37 37.37
N PHE A 815 -39.65 13.30 36.78
CA PHE A 815 -39.25 14.13 35.63
C PHE A 815 -39.30 13.38 34.28
N GLY A 816 -39.75 12.12 34.26
CA GLY A 816 -39.77 11.29 33.05
C GLY A 816 -38.38 10.87 32.57
N LEU A 817 -37.42 10.78 33.49
CA LEU A 817 -36.02 10.44 33.23
C LEU A 817 -35.64 9.01 33.64
N GLU A 818 -36.57 8.26 34.24
CA GLU A 818 -36.41 6.81 34.47
C GLU A 818 -36.42 6.03 33.15
N HIS A 819 -37.25 6.46 32.20
CA HIS A 819 -37.33 5.95 30.83
C HIS A 819 -37.35 7.14 29.86
N PRO A 820 -36.19 7.76 29.61
CA PRO A 820 -36.13 8.99 28.82
C PRO A 820 -36.57 8.71 27.36
N PRO A 821 -37.50 9.51 26.79
CA PRO A 821 -37.92 9.37 25.39
C PRO A 821 -36.80 9.59 24.38
N SER A 822 -35.84 10.46 24.71
CA SER A 822 -34.72 10.80 23.84
C SER A 822 -33.41 10.83 24.64
N ILE A 823 -32.35 10.22 24.10
CA ILE A 823 -31.00 10.19 24.68
C ILE A 823 -30.01 10.68 23.63
N LEU A 824 -29.17 11.63 24.01
CA LEU A 824 -28.05 12.12 23.21
C LEU A 824 -26.75 11.56 23.77
N LEU A 825 -25.96 10.92 22.92
CA LEU A 825 -24.63 10.38 23.24
C LEU A 825 -23.60 11.08 22.35
N LEU A 826 -22.55 11.61 22.97
CA LEU A 826 -21.47 12.31 22.27
C LEU A 826 -20.19 11.48 22.32
N TYR A 827 -19.49 11.37 21.19
CA TYR A 827 -18.26 10.59 21.06
C TYR A 827 -17.14 11.46 20.50
N THR A 828 -15.98 11.40 21.13
CA THR A 828 -14.73 11.88 20.54
C THR A 828 -14.28 10.95 19.41
N ARG A 829 -13.35 11.42 18.58
CA ARG A 829 -12.80 10.63 17.47
C ARG A 829 -12.22 9.31 17.98
N ASP A 830 -12.55 8.22 17.27
CA ASP A 830 -12.11 6.85 17.52
C ASP A 830 -12.38 6.29 18.94
N SER A 831 -13.30 6.92 19.69
CA SER A 831 -13.76 6.41 20.99
C SER A 831 -15.00 5.54 20.84
N SER A 832 -14.96 4.34 21.42
CA SER A 832 -16.13 3.47 21.57
C SER A 832 -17.00 3.81 22.77
N ARG A 833 -16.56 4.74 23.63
CA ARG A 833 -17.32 5.19 24.81
C ARG A 833 -17.78 6.63 24.62
N SER A 834 -19.05 6.88 24.95
CA SER A 834 -19.60 8.23 24.96
C SER A 834 -18.88 9.07 26.02
N VAL A 835 -18.39 10.24 25.63
CA VAL A 835 -17.79 11.23 26.53
C VAL A 835 -18.84 12.07 27.24
N ALA A 836 -20.05 12.16 26.68
CA ALA A 836 -21.20 12.74 27.37
C ALA A 836 -22.51 12.04 27.02
N ARG A 837 -23.42 12.01 28.00
CA ARG A 837 -24.78 11.48 27.87
C ARG A 837 -25.80 12.43 28.47
N VAL A 838 -26.70 12.92 27.62
CA VAL A 838 -27.82 13.78 28.02
C VAL A 838 -29.14 13.05 27.79
N GLU A 839 -29.94 12.93 28.84
CA GLU A 839 -31.24 12.25 28.82
C GLU A 839 -32.35 13.29 28.88
N PHE A 840 -33.25 13.32 27.91
CA PHE A 840 -34.36 14.27 27.87
C PHE A 840 -35.62 13.64 28.42
N GLY A 841 -36.23 14.29 29.42
CA GLY A 841 -37.45 13.87 30.09
C GLY A 841 -38.70 14.58 29.55
N LYS A 842 -39.72 14.70 30.40
CA LYS A 842 -40.99 15.32 30.03
C LYS A 842 -40.94 16.86 29.99
N PRO A 843 -41.82 17.53 29.23
CA PRO A 843 -41.97 18.98 29.28
C PRO A 843 -42.28 19.48 30.69
N THR A 844 -41.88 20.72 30.99
CA THR A 844 -42.26 21.39 32.24
C THR A 844 -43.76 21.68 32.26
N PRO A 845 -44.40 21.80 33.44
CA PRO A 845 -45.86 22.01 33.53
C PRO A 845 -46.39 23.28 32.84
N ASP A 846 -45.55 24.30 32.70
CA ASP A 846 -45.87 25.56 31.99
C ASP A 846 -45.66 25.45 30.47
N GLY A 847 -45.09 24.35 29.99
CA GLY A 847 -44.79 24.10 28.58
C GLY A 847 -43.63 24.94 28.02
N LEU A 848 -42.96 25.74 28.84
CA LEU A 848 -41.89 26.65 28.39
C LEU A 848 -40.52 25.98 28.30
N GLY A 849 -40.33 24.87 29.02
CA GLY A 849 -39.08 24.11 29.07
C GLY A 849 -39.29 22.60 29.10
N ARG A 850 -38.20 21.88 29.31
CA ARG A 850 -38.15 20.43 29.46
C ARG A 850 -37.13 20.03 30.51
N TYR A 851 -37.39 18.94 31.23
CA TYR A 851 -36.40 18.36 32.13
C TYR A 851 -35.35 17.58 31.33
N ALA A 852 -34.07 17.74 31.67
CA ALA A 852 -32.98 16.94 31.13
C ALA A 852 -32.05 16.48 32.26
N ARG A 853 -31.37 15.34 32.08
CA ARG A 853 -30.31 14.88 32.97
C ARG A 853 -28.99 14.87 32.23
N VAL A 854 -27.99 15.53 32.79
CA VAL A 854 -26.60 15.43 32.34
C VAL A 854 -25.92 14.39 33.22
N ARG A 855 -25.47 13.28 32.63
CA ARG A 855 -24.93 12.15 33.39
C ARG A 855 -23.57 12.44 34.00
N GLU A 856 -22.80 13.33 33.37
CA GLU A 856 -21.43 13.66 33.76
C GLU A 856 -21.37 14.49 35.05
N THR A 857 -22.41 15.28 35.31
CA THR A 857 -22.60 16.08 36.53
C THR A 857 -23.62 15.45 37.48
N ASP A 858 -24.32 14.40 37.06
CA ASP A 858 -25.43 13.74 37.77
C ASP A 858 -26.52 14.73 38.27
N THR A 859 -26.87 15.69 37.42
CA THR A 859 -27.85 16.73 37.72
C THR A 859 -29.06 16.69 36.81
N VAL A 860 -30.25 16.96 37.37
CA VAL A 860 -31.48 17.24 36.61
C VAL A 860 -31.61 18.75 36.44
N VAL A 861 -31.80 19.19 35.21
CA VAL A 861 -31.89 20.59 34.80
C VAL A 861 -33.18 20.86 34.02
N MET A 862 -33.58 22.13 33.95
CA MET A 862 -34.55 22.62 32.98
C MET A 862 -33.82 23.27 31.82
N VAL A 863 -34.23 22.92 30.60
CA VAL A 863 -33.75 23.51 29.36
C VAL A 863 -34.90 24.12 28.58
N PRO A 864 -34.64 25.12 27.72
CA PRO A 864 -35.66 25.73 26.88
C PRO A 864 -36.40 24.70 26.01
N SER A 865 -37.69 24.93 25.76
CA SER A 865 -38.55 24.01 24.99
C SER A 865 -38.09 23.79 23.54
N ASP A 866 -37.39 24.75 22.94
CA ASP A 866 -36.82 24.65 21.58
C ASP A 866 -35.65 23.65 21.48
N THR A 867 -35.04 23.25 22.60
CA THR A 867 -34.01 22.19 22.64
C THR A 867 -34.49 20.89 21.99
N ALA A 868 -35.77 20.55 22.17
CA ALA A 868 -36.36 19.37 21.55
C ALA A 868 -36.50 19.52 20.02
N ALA A 869 -36.78 20.74 19.53
CA ALA A 869 -36.90 21.01 18.10
C ALA A 869 -35.57 20.80 17.36
N HIS A 870 -34.44 21.10 17.99
CA HIS A 870 -33.11 20.83 17.41
C HIS A 870 -32.86 19.32 17.19
N ILE A 871 -33.29 18.48 18.14
CA ILE A 871 -33.18 17.02 18.02
C ILE A 871 -34.10 16.51 16.90
N GLU A 872 -35.35 16.98 16.85
CA GLU A 872 -36.32 16.63 15.80
C GLU A 872 -35.80 17.05 14.40
N ASN A 873 -35.25 18.24 14.27
CA ASN A 873 -34.67 18.74 13.00
C ASN A 873 -33.50 17.87 12.54
N LEU A 874 -32.60 17.47 13.45
CA LEU A 874 -31.50 16.55 13.13
C LEU A 874 -32.03 15.21 12.59
N LEU A 875 -33.03 14.64 13.25
CA LEU A 875 -33.65 13.37 12.82
C LEU A 875 -34.39 13.51 11.49
N GLN A 876 -35.02 14.65 11.22
CA GLN A 876 -35.64 14.94 9.93
C GLN A 876 -34.61 15.03 8.81
N LEU A 877 -33.47 15.69 9.05
CA LEU A 877 -32.35 15.78 8.10
C LEU A 877 -31.69 14.41 7.85
N ALA A 878 -31.69 13.50 8.83
CA ALA A 878 -31.26 12.12 8.60
C ALA A 878 -32.22 11.32 7.71
N GLY A 879 -33.52 11.65 7.74
CA GLY A 879 -34.56 10.99 6.93
C GLY A 879 -34.68 11.49 5.49
N THR A 880 -34.07 12.64 5.14
CA THR A 880 -33.99 13.11 3.75
C THR A 880 -33.01 12.24 2.96
N ARG A 881 -33.50 11.51 1.95
CA ARG A 881 -32.66 10.68 1.07
C ARG A 881 -31.65 11.57 0.32
N SER A 882 -30.36 11.23 0.43
CA SER A 882 -29.24 11.77 -0.34
C SER A 882 -29.34 11.42 -1.82
#